data_AF-A0A4Q6AJT1-F1
#
_entry.id   AF-A0A4Q6AJT1-F1
#
_cell.length_a   1.000
_cell.length_b   1.000
_cell.length_c   1.000
_cell.angle_alpha   90.00
_cell.angle_beta   90.00
_cell.angle_gamma   90.00
#
_symmetry.space_group_name_H-M   'P 1'
#
loop_
_entity.id
_entity.type
_entity.pdbx_description
1 polymer ?
#
loop_
_entity_poly.entity_id
_entity_poly.type
_entity_poly.pdbx_seq_one_letter_code
_entity_poly.pdbx_strand_id
1 'polypeptide(L)'
;MLIIRHSMFKTTPFLRANVAVLAVFLLPLILSGCVADGASSSSSSSSSGSSSSSSSSSSSSSSSGGLIINEAVSSNAEFEDEDGDAEDWFELHNSSSSAIQLAGWSLSDDVQDPQKWQFPAMSIPAGGYLVVWASDKDRAVSGSPLHANFKISASGETLYLFDNRGTQKHSLAIAGLRTGTSVGLSRANKALVYYDQPTPAATNSAQEYRGVVNSALSFSDKGGVTSASMVMLAGAAANQSIRYTTDGSVPTQTSALYQGAILLPKNTAIRARIFADQYIPSVIQSRTFLVGARHDIPVVTLEANPPDFFDVDYGIYVLGTEYERAPPNLGANFFEDWERDIHFGFYEKDGALGIEFNTGVKIFGGYTRSFAQKALAFYARGRYGVDKFEYPFFPGLETEEFEGLVLRASGNDWLRTMLRDRAFTSLMAGSGLDYQAGRAVAVYLNGEYWGLYNLREKVNEDFLAAKHGVKKSQVTILEANAEVVEGSNEEYLALINYVSTASPTAADFYASVSAQMDIDNFIAYQAIQIFIANDDWPDRNIKFWKAPTTKWRWILFDTDFGFGLYENNVSKNSIAHATAANSTMGTNPPWSTLLLRRLLMNPEFKAKFISYFADQLNSRFLPDNVSAVIAPLAEEIRSEIPQQRERWAGRNWDWEEEVRSLLTYASSRPTYVWQHLRSQFALSAPVTLSIEALDHVAGSVRVNSVGISQTRWSGKYFAEVPVT
;
A
#
# COMPACT_ATOMS: atom_id res chain seq x y z
N MET A 1 -23.77 7.43 -25.30
CA MET A 1 -24.01 6.69 -24.04
C MET A 1 -23.71 5.22 -24.30
N LEU A 2 -22.43 4.84 -24.20
CA LEU A 2 -21.97 3.46 -24.41
C LEU A 2 -21.48 2.96 -23.05
N ILE A 3 -22.35 2.24 -22.33
CA ILE A 3 -22.03 1.61 -21.05
C ILE A 3 -21.24 0.34 -21.39
N ILE A 4 -19.92 0.39 -21.25
CA ILE A 4 -19.05 -0.78 -21.43
C ILE A 4 -18.99 -1.53 -20.10
N ARG A 5 -19.48 -2.78 -20.16
CA ARG A 5 -19.46 -3.78 -19.08
C ARG A 5 -18.05 -3.94 -18.50
N HIS A 6 -17.87 -3.60 -17.22
CA HIS A 6 -16.73 -4.06 -16.43
C HIS A 6 -17.12 -5.35 -15.72
N SER A 7 -16.63 -6.48 -16.23
CA SER A 7 -16.56 -7.73 -15.48
C SER A 7 -15.42 -8.52 -16.10
N MET A 8 -14.52 -9.00 -15.23
CA MET A 8 -13.24 -9.69 -15.50
C MET A 8 -12.05 -8.78 -15.76
N PHE A 9 -11.33 -8.31 -14.74
CA PHE A 9 -9.88 -8.01 -14.88
C PHE A 9 -9.13 -8.11 -13.54
N LYS A 10 -8.95 -9.35 -13.05
CA LYS A 10 -7.70 -9.77 -12.41
C LYS A 10 -7.31 -11.09 -13.05
N THR A 11 -6.20 -11.08 -13.77
CA THR A 11 -5.56 -12.27 -14.33
C THR A 11 -5.13 -13.19 -13.18
N THR A 12 -5.62 -14.43 -13.19
CA THR A 12 -5.01 -15.55 -12.49
C THR A 12 -3.54 -15.68 -12.89
N PRO A 13 -2.63 -16.07 -11.97
CA PRO A 13 -1.26 -16.41 -12.35
C PRO A 13 -1.33 -17.70 -13.18
N PHE A 14 -1.04 -17.62 -14.47
CA PHE A 14 -0.80 -18.82 -15.26
C PHE A 14 0.47 -19.49 -14.72
N LEU A 15 0.31 -20.68 -14.14
CA LEU A 15 1.38 -21.66 -14.02
C LEU A 15 2.04 -21.83 -15.39
N ARG A 16 3.28 -21.36 -15.55
CA ARG A 16 4.13 -21.83 -16.65
C ARG A 16 4.72 -23.17 -16.25
N ALA A 17 4.00 -24.22 -16.61
CA ALA A 17 4.56 -25.56 -16.70
C ALA A 17 5.60 -25.60 -17.83
N ASN A 18 6.76 -26.17 -17.52
CA ASN A 18 7.82 -26.53 -18.45
C ASN A 18 7.29 -27.27 -19.68
N VAL A 19 7.59 -26.76 -20.88
CA VAL A 19 7.67 -27.58 -22.10
C VAL A 19 8.99 -27.26 -22.80
N ALA A 20 9.91 -28.21 -22.67
CA ALA A 20 11.14 -28.28 -23.43
C ALA A 20 10.82 -28.43 -24.92
N VAL A 21 11.40 -27.58 -25.76
CA VAL A 21 11.48 -27.82 -27.20
C VAL A 21 12.91 -28.26 -27.53
N LEU A 22 13.01 -29.56 -27.78
CA LEU A 22 14.16 -30.27 -28.30
C LEU A 22 14.42 -29.81 -29.74
N ALA A 23 15.52 -29.10 -30.00
CA ALA A 23 16.00 -28.84 -31.36
C ALA A 23 17.17 -29.78 -31.66
N VAL A 24 16.85 -30.89 -32.32
CA VAL A 24 17.82 -31.80 -32.96
C VAL A 24 18.09 -31.27 -34.37
N PHE A 25 19.33 -30.90 -34.66
CA PHE A 25 19.81 -30.83 -36.04
C PHE A 25 21.14 -31.57 -36.17
N LEU A 26 21.09 -32.63 -36.99
CA LEU A 26 22.22 -33.43 -37.43
C LEU A 26 23.15 -32.63 -38.35
N LEU A 27 24.46 -32.76 -38.10
CA LEU A 27 25.52 -32.57 -39.08
C LEU A 27 25.53 -33.68 -40.13
N PRO A 28 26.04 -33.39 -41.33
CA PRO A 28 27.03 -34.27 -41.92
C PRO A 28 28.32 -33.55 -42.33
N LEU A 29 29.43 -34.26 -42.09
CA LEU A 29 30.77 -34.03 -42.61
C LEU A 29 30.82 -33.92 -44.14
N ILE A 30 31.65 -33.02 -44.66
CA ILE A 30 32.41 -33.23 -45.90
C ILE A 30 33.87 -32.80 -45.68
N LEU A 31 34.80 -33.71 -45.99
CA LEU A 31 36.26 -33.54 -46.02
C LEU A 31 36.73 -32.95 -47.37
N SER A 32 37.73 -32.06 -47.30
CA SER A 32 38.86 -31.87 -48.22
C SER A 32 39.72 -30.74 -47.63
N GLY A 33 41.05 -30.76 -47.52
CA GLY A 33 42.09 -31.60 -48.10
C GLY A 33 43.28 -30.68 -48.38
N CYS A 34 44.41 -30.94 -47.70
CA CYS A 34 45.80 -30.55 -48.01
C CYS A 34 46.21 -29.07 -48.13
N VAL A 35 47.30 -28.67 -47.46
CA VAL A 35 48.67 -28.54 -48.02
C VAL A 35 49.64 -28.20 -46.88
N ALA A 36 50.83 -28.79 -46.96
CA ALA A 36 51.96 -28.66 -46.04
C ALA A 36 52.97 -27.59 -46.52
N ASP A 37 53.80 -27.12 -45.59
CA ASP A 37 55.23 -26.71 -45.72
C ASP A 37 55.59 -25.93 -44.44
N GLY A 38 56.76 -25.97 -43.81
CA GLY A 38 58.04 -26.57 -44.15
C GLY A 38 59.13 -25.87 -43.31
N ALA A 39 59.71 -26.62 -42.36
CA ALA A 39 61.13 -26.69 -41.97
C ALA A 39 61.96 -25.50 -41.41
N SER A 40 62.98 -25.95 -40.65
CA SER A 40 64.28 -25.38 -40.28
C SER A 40 64.38 -24.76 -38.86
N SER A 41 65.40 -25.01 -38.02
CA SER A 41 66.72 -25.61 -38.24
C SER A 41 67.39 -26.11 -36.93
N SER A 42 68.14 -27.22 -37.09
CA SER A 42 69.36 -27.71 -36.41
C SER A 42 69.99 -26.99 -35.20
N SER A 43 70.45 -27.75 -34.20
CA SER A 43 71.85 -28.25 -34.11
C SER A 43 72.16 -28.97 -32.77
N SER A 44 73.11 -29.90 -32.86
CA SER A 44 73.53 -30.91 -31.87
C SER A 44 74.86 -30.57 -31.18
N SER A 45 75.07 -30.95 -29.91
CA SER A 45 76.20 -31.81 -29.44
C SER A 45 76.31 -31.98 -27.91
N SER A 46 76.67 -33.22 -27.54
CA SER A 46 77.28 -33.83 -26.32
C SER A 46 78.08 -32.95 -25.34
N SER A 47 78.34 -33.25 -24.05
CA SER A 47 78.39 -34.49 -23.24
C SER A 47 78.56 -34.20 -21.73
N SER A 48 78.21 -35.20 -20.90
CA SER A 48 78.79 -35.62 -19.59
C SER A 48 78.66 -34.75 -18.32
N GLY A 49 78.21 -35.37 -17.21
CA GLY A 49 78.55 -34.95 -15.84
C GLY A 49 77.47 -35.21 -14.79
N SER A 50 77.79 -36.02 -13.78
CA SER A 50 76.90 -36.65 -12.80
C SER A 50 76.36 -35.78 -11.65
N SER A 51 75.25 -36.28 -11.08
CA SER A 51 74.82 -36.23 -9.66
C SER A 51 74.48 -34.90 -8.97
N SER A 52 73.20 -34.73 -8.59
CA SER A 52 72.72 -34.85 -7.21
C SER A 52 71.25 -34.40 -7.11
N SER A 53 70.44 -35.25 -6.49
CA SER A 53 69.01 -35.07 -6.29
C SER A 53 68.72 -34.17 -5.09
N SER A 54 67.98 -33.08 -5.30
CA SER A 54 67.13 -32.45 -4.29
C SER A 54 65.95 -31.75 -4.97
N SER A 55 64.83 -32.47 -5.08
CA SER A 55 63.56 -31.91 -5.53
C SER A 55 62.88 -31.20 -4.36
N SER A 56 63.07 -29.89 -4.27
CA SER A 56 62.18 -29.01 -3.49
C SER A 56 60.89 -28.81 -4.28
N SER A 57 59.90 -29.65 -4.03
CA SER A 57 58.54 -29.46 -4.53
C SER A 57 57.91 -28.27 -3.81
N SER A 58 57.81 -27.15 -4.52
CA SER A 58 56.89 -26.07 -4.21
C SER A 58 55.46 -26.60 -4.26
N SER A 59 54.89 -26.86 -3.10
CA SER A 59 53.46 -27.14 -2.97
C SER A 59 52.69 -25.85 -3.21
N SER A 60 52.15 -25.70 -4.42
CA SER A 60 50.98 -24.87 -4.63
C SER A 60 49.83 -25.48 -3.82
N SER A 61 49.46 -24.84 -2.71
CA SER A 61 48.25 -25.18 -1.97
C SER A 61 47.04 -24.82 -2.84
N SER A 62 46.54 -25.76 -3.62
CA SER A 62 45.18 -25.70 -4.13
C SER A 62 44.25 -25.76 -2.92
N SER A 63 43.57 -24.65 -2.61
CA SER A 63 42.50 -24.64 -1.62
C SER A 63 41.43 -25.65 -2.08
N SER A 64 41.34 -26.80 -1.42
CA SER A 64 40.19 -27.69 -1.59
C SER A 64 38.95 -26.92 -1.14
N GLY A 65 38.07 -26.57 -2.07
CA GLY A 65 36.82 -25.88 -1.76
C GLY A 65 36.00 -26.62 -0.69
N GLY A 66 35.14 -25.90 0.01
CA GLY A 66 34.28 -26.42 1.08
C GLY A 66 33.00 -25.61 1.24
N LEU A 67 32.22 -25.97 2.26
CA LEU A 67 31.00 -25.23 2.61
C LEU A 67 31.34 -23.99 3.43
N ILE A 68 30.86 -22.84 2.99
CA ILE A 68 31.11 -21.53 3.60
C ILE A 68 29.80 -20.77 3.76
N ILE A 69 29.77 -19.83 4.71
CA ILE A 69 28.72 -18.81 4.80
C ILE A 69 29.12 -17.70 3.82
N ASN A 70 28.34 -17.53 2.75
CA ASN A 70 28.68 -16.72 1.58
C ASN A 70 28.22 -15.27 1.69
N GLU A 71 27.01 -15.07 2.20
CA GLU A 71 26.34 -13.78 2.32
C GLU A 71 25.34 -13.84 3.48
N ALA A 72 25.09 -12.71 4.14
CA ALA A 72 24.10 -12.59 5.20
C ALA A 72 23.51 -11.17 5.28
N VAL A 73 22.25 -11.10 5.71
CA VAL A 73 21.47 -9.89 5.93
C VAL A 73 20.84 -9.96 7.31
N SER A 74 21.08 -8.95 8.15
CA SER A 74 20.54 -8.83 9.52
C SER A 74 19.38 -7.82 9.65
N SER A 75 18.90 -7.32 8.51
CA SER A 75 17.71 -6.49 8.40
C SER A 75 17.25 -6.55 6.96
N ASN A 76 16.52 -7.63 6.65
CA ASN A 76 15.98 -7.87 5.33
C ASN A 76 14.70 -7.05 5.10
N ALA A 77 14.41 -6.81 3.84
CA ALA A 77 13.47 -5.79 3.42
C ALA A 77 12.95 -6.03 1.99
N GLU A 78 13.69 -6.80 1.20
CA GLU A 78 13.40 -7.01 -0.22
C GLU A 78 12.92 -8.42 -0.53
N PHE A 79 13.44 -9.41 0.18
CA PHE A 79 13.15 -10.83 -0.10
C PHE A 79 12.15 -11.36 0.93
N GLU A 80 11.02 -11.89 0.47
CA GLU A 80 10.01 -12.49 1.35
C GLU A 80 10.21 -14.01 1.44
N ASP A 81 9.92 -14.57 2.62
CA ASP A 81 9.80 -16.00 2.81
C ASP A 81 8.45 -16.54 2.27
N GLU A 82 8.19 -17.83 2.46
CA GLU A 82 6.94 -18.45 2.00
C GLU A 82 5.68 -17.98 2.75
N ASP A 83 5.84 -17.31 3.89
CA ASP A 83 4.75 -16.74 4.67
C ASP A 83 4.49 -15.26 4.30
N GLY A 84 5.33 -14.67 3.43
CA GLY A 84 5.28 -13.26 3.05
C GLY A 84 6.06 -12.33 3.98
N ASP A 85 6.87 -12.89 4.89
CA ASP A 85 7.66 -12.11 5.84
C ASP A 85 9.06 -11.82 5.29
N ALA A 86 9.54 -10.58 5.45
CA ALA A 86 10.91 -10.19 5.10
C ALA A 86 11.90 -10.56 6.23
N GLU A 87 12.10 -11.86 6.46
CA GLU A 87 12.97 -12.37 7.52
C GLU A 87 14.46 -12.19 7.21
N ASP A 88 15.28 -12.08 8.26
CA ASP A 88 16.74 -12.12 8.11
C ASP A 88 17.16 -13.43 7.47
N TRP A 89 18.29 -13.43 6.77
CA TRP A 89 18.77 -14.64 6.11
C TRP A 89 20.28 -14.65 5.97
N PHE A 90 20.80 -15.86 5.79
CA PHE A 90 22.16 -16.07 5.35
C PHE A 90 22.19 -17.21 4.32
N GLU A 91 23.24 -17.20 3.52
CA GLU A 91 23.41 -18.13 2.44
C GLU A 91 24.68 -18.96 2.64
N LEU A 92 24.54 -20.26 2.41
CA LEU A 92 25.68 -21.15 2.27
C LEU A 92 26.04 -21.36 0.81
N HIS A 93 27.35 -21.42 0.53
CA HIS A 93 27.84 -21.79 -0.79
C HIS A 93 28.78 -22.99 -0.70
N ASN A 94 28.50 -24.02 -1.51
CA ASN A 94 29.38 -25.16 -1.68
C ASN A 94 30.41 -24.86 -2.78
N SER A 95 31.58 -24.37 -2.39
CA SER A 95 32.67 -24.04 -3.32
C SER A 95 33.47 -25.26 -3.82
N SER A 96 33.09 -26.48 -3.43
CA SER A 96 33.77 -27.71 -3.85
C SER A 96 33.22 -28.24 -5.19
N SER A 97 33.94 -29.20 -5.78
CA SER A 97 33.54 -29.87 -7.02
C SER A 97 32.60 -31.07 -6.83
N SER A 98 32.19 -31.36 -5.59
CA SER A 98 31.24 -32.44 -5.27
C SER A 98 30.11 -31.95 -4.37
N ALA A 99 28.99 -32.68 -4.35
CA ALA A 99 27.90 -32.36 -3.44
C ALA A 99 28.34 -32.57 -1.97
N ILE A 100 27.92 -31.68 -1.07
CA ILE A 100 28.17 -31.78 0.37
C ILE A 100 26.88 -32.21 1.07
N GLN A 101 26.94 -33.29 1.84
CA GLN A 101 25.84 -33.77 2.68
C GLN A 101 25.83 -33.02 4.01
N LEU A 102 24.68 -32.48 4.39
CA LEU A 102 24.50 -31.64 5.58
C LEU A 102 24.03 -32.41 6.83
N ALA A 103 23.78 -33.72 6.73
CA ALA A 103 23.36 -34.51 7.89
C ALA A 103 24.37 -34.37 9.04
N GLY A 104 23.89 -33.86 10.19
CA GLY A 104 24.67 -33.59 11.39
C GLY A 104 25.47 -32.27 11.40
N TRP A 105 25.47 -31.50 10.29
CA TRP A 105 25.99 -30.14 10.30
C TRP A 105 25.07 -29.23 11.10
N SER A 106 25.63 -28.13 11.60
CA SER A 106 24.88 -27.16 12.41
C SER A 106 25.35 -25.73 12.17
N LEU A 107 24.45 -24.81 12.50
CA LEU A 107 24.67 -23.38 12.57
C LEU A 107 24.45 -22.89 13.99
N SER A 108 25.15 -21.82 14.33
CA SER A 108 24.94 -21.10 15.58
C SER A 108 25.34 -19.64 15.43
N ASP A 109 24.66 -18.77 16.16
CA ASP A 109 25.06 -17.38 16.46
C ASP A 109 25.87 -17.30 17.78
N ASP A 110 25.99 -18.40 18.52
CA ASP A 110 26.77 -18.54 19.75
C ASP A 110 27.81 -19.65 19.61
N VAL A 111 29.08 -19.28 19.63
CA VAL A 111 30.21 -20.22 19.55
C VAL A 111 30.22 -21.24 20.70
N GLN A 112 29.58 -20.94 21.83
CA GLN A 112 29.47 -21.86 22.97
C GLN A 112 28.35 -22.90 22.80
N ASP A 113 27.47 -22.72 21.83
CA ASP A 113 26.43 -23.68 21.45
C ASP A 113 26.60 -24.14 19.99
N PRO A 114 27.58 -25.02 19.71
CA PRO A 114 27.90 -25.44 18.34
C PRO A 114 26.81 -26.28 17.68
N GLN A 115 25.76 -26.70 18.41
CA GLN A 115 24.67 -27.52 17.90
C GLN A 115 23.31 -26.80 17.94
N LYS A 116 23.30 -25.46 18.11
CA LYS A 116 22.09 -24.64 18.28
C LYS A 116 20.99 -24.94 17.26
N TRP A 117 21.34 -24.98 15.97
CA TRP A 117 20.41 -25.38 14.91
C TRP A 117 21.05 -26.40 13.97
N GLN A 118 20.39 -27.52 13.74
CA GLN A 118 20.90 -28.62 12.92
C GLN A 118 20.17 -28.72 11.58
N PHE A 119 20.92 -29.01 10.51
CA PHE A 119 20.32 -29.20 9.19
C PHE A 119 19.54 -30.52 9.09
N PRO A 120 18.45 -30.56 8.32
CA PRO A 120 17.85 -31.83 7.92
C PRO A 120 18.82 -32.63 7.04
N ALA A 121 18.54 -33.93 6.89
CA ALA A 121 19.27 -34.76 5.94
C ALA A 121 19.01 -34.27 4.49
N MET A 122 19.98 -33.54 3.94
CA MET A 122 19.96 -32.98 2.59
C MET A 122 21.38 -32.76 2.07
N SER A 123 21.51 -32.31 0.82
CA SER A 123 22.79 -31.98 0.21
C SER A 123 22.75 -30.71 -0.61
N ILE A 124 23.86 -29.96 -0.61
CA ILE A 124 24.07 -28.84 -1.51
C ILE A 124 24.93 -29.34 -2.70
N PRO A 125 24.47 -29.22 -3.96
CA PRO A 125 25.27 -29.59 -5.14
C PRO A 125 26.61 -28.87 -5.22
N ALA A 126 27.54 -29.38 -6.02
CA ALA A 126 28.80 -28.69 -6.32
C ALA A 126 28.52 -27.30 -6.91
N GLY A 127 29.12 -26.24 -6.36
CA GLY A 127 28.85 -24.85 -6.74
C GLY A 127 27.45 -24.33 -6.36
N GLY A 128 26.67 -25.11 -5.61
CA GLY A 128 25.31 -24.76 -5.23
C GLY A 128 25.23 -23.80 -4.05
N TYR A 129 24.11 -23.10 -3.96
CA TYR A 129 23.75 -22.16 -2.90
C TYR A 129 22.56 -22.69 -2.08
N LEU A 130 22.50 -22.32 -0.81
CA LEU A 130 21.38 -22.62 0.08
C LEU A 130 21.09 -21.42 0.96
N VAL A 131 19.91 -20.81 0.78
CA VAL A 131 19.40 -19.76 1.67
C VAL A 131 18.76 -20.40 2.89
N VAL A 132 19.04 -19.83 4.06
CA VAL A 132 18.40 -20.18 5.32
C VAL A 132 17.88 -18.89 5.96
N TRP A 133 16.58 -18.87 6.30
CA TRP A 133 15.95 -17.77 7.00
C TRP A 133 16.29 -17.84 8.48
N ALA A 134 16.85 -16.78 9.04
CA ALA A 134 17.06 -16.62 10.46
C ALA A 134 15.82 -15.96 11.08
N SER A 135 14.76 -16.74 11.23
CA SER A 135 13.42 -16.22 11.57
C SER A 135 12.90 -16.65 12.94
N ASP A 136 13.62 -17.48 13.68
CA ASP A 136 13.16 -18.11 14.93
C ASP A 136 11.94 -19.07 14.76
N LYS A 137 11.64 -19.49 13.52
CA LYS A 137 10.48 -20.38 13.23
C LYS A 137 10.82 -21.86 13.37
N ASP A 138 12.11 -22.21 13.46
CA ASP A 138 12.63 -23.59 13.62
C ASP A 138 12.02 -24.63 12.66
N ARG A 139 12.06 -24.33 11.36
CA ARG A 139 11.56 -25.21 10.29
C ARG A 139 12.73 -25.84 9.53
N ALA A 140 13.03 -27.09 9.84
CA ALA A 140 14.15 -27.84 9.26
C ALA A 140 13.65 -29.08 8.49
N VAL A 141 12.89 -28.89 7.41
CA VAL A 141 12.35 -29.98 6.59
C VAL A 141 13.01 -30.00 5.21
N SER A 142 13.55 -31.15 4.82
CA SER A 142 14.22 -31.32 3.52
C SER A 142 13.23 -31.08 2.36
N GLY A 143 13.59 -30.21 1.43
CA GLY A 143 12.76 -29.84 0.28
C GLY A 143 11.79 -28.67 0.53
N SER A 144 11.78 -28.10 1.74
CA SER A 144 11.05 -26.88 2.08
C SER A 144 12.03 -25.74 2.40
N PRO A 145 11.60 -24.46 2.37
CA PRO A 145 12.38 -23.35 2.91
C PRO A 145 12.83 -23.65 4.35
N LEU A 146 14.08 -23.32 4.65
CA LEU A 146 14.69 -23.60 5.96
C LEU A 146 14.63 -22.36 6.84
N HIS A 147 14.17 -22.55 8.08
CA HIS A 147 14.14 -21.52 9.10
C HIS A 147 14.93 -21.95 10.32
N ALA A 148 15.95 -21.16 10.69
CA ALA A 148 16.68 -21.34 11.93
C ALA A 148 15.79 -21.01 13.15
N ASN A 149 16.21 -21.51 14.32
CA ASN A 149 15.61 -21.22 15.62
C ASN A 149 16.22 -19.99 16.30
N PHE A 150 16.70 -19.04 15.50
CA PHE A 150 17.24 -17.76 15.94
C PHE A 150 17.06 -16.71 14.84
N LYS A 151 17.18 -15.43 15.22
CA LYS A 151 17.25 -14.27 14.31
C LYS A 151 18.64 -13.68 14.30
N ILE A 152 18.96 -12.86 13.28
CA ILE A 152 20.25 -12.18 13.25
C ILE A 152 20.13 -10.83 13.97
N SER A 153 21.01 -10.55 14.91
CA SER A 153 21.03 -9.29 15.65
C SER A 153 21.37 -8.10 14.74
N ALA A 154 20.47 -7.11 14.70
CA ALA A 154 20.71 -5.86 13.98
C ALA A 154 21.89 -5.03 14.53
N SER A 155 22.27 -5.22 15.81
CA SER A 155 23.49 -4.59 16.37
C SER A 155 24.78 -5.28 15.92
N GLY A 156 24.65 -6.43 15.26
CA GLY A 156 25.73 -7.28 14.79
C GLY A 156 26.07 -8.43 15.73
N GLU A 157 26.57 -9.52 15.14
CA GLU A 157 27.03 -10.75 15.78
C GLU A 157 27.91 -11.58 14.83
N THR A 158 28.21 -12.83 15.16
CA THR A 158 28.94 -13.74 14.26
C THR A 158 28.16 -15.03 14.08
N LEU A 159 27.96 -15.43 12.83
CA LEU A 159 27.43 -16.76 12.51
C LEU A 159 28.56 -17.76 12.37
N TYR A 160 28.36 -18.97 12.89
CA TYR A 160 29.30 -20.07 12.90
C TYR A 160 28.69 -21.27 12.21
N LEU A 161 29.48 -21.95 11.37
CA LEU A 161 29.12 -23.18 10.67
C LEU A 161 29.99 -24.33 11.19
N PHE A 162 29.37 -25.40 11.66
CA PHE A 162 30.05 -26.59 12.18
C PHE A 162 29.72 -27.83 11.32
N ASP A 163 30.72 -28.71 11.16
CA ASP A 163 30.50 -29.99 10.49
C ASP A 163 29.84 -31.04 11.39
N ASN A 164 29.58 -32.22 10.84
CA ASN A 164 28.98 -33.35 11.55
C ASN A 164 29.82 -33.94 12.70
N ARG A 165 31.01 -33.40 12.97
CA ARG A 165 31.85 -33.74 14.12
C ARG A 165 31.90 -32.59 15.14
N GLY A 166 31.10 -31.54 14.95
CA GLY A 166 31.12 -30.32 15.76
C GLY A 166 32.38 -29.47 15.54
N THR A 167 33.13 -29.68 14.45
CA THR A 167 34.31 -28.86 14.14
C THR A 167 33.87 -27.63 13.35
N GLN A 168 34.24 -26.44 13.83
CA GLN A 168 33.97 -25.19 13.11
C GLN A 168 34.65 -25.21 11.73
N LYS A 169 33.87 -24.97 10.67
CA LYS A 169 34.35 -24.86 9.29
C LYS A 169 34.45 -23.44 8.81
N HIS A 170 33.53 -22.58 9.23
CA HIS A 170 33.48 -21.20 8.80
C HIS A 170 32.82 -20.34 9.86
N SER A 171 33.10 -19.05 9.81
CA SER A 171 32.37 -18.03 10.56
C SER A 171 32.27 -16.76 9.75
N LEU A 172 31.17 -16.02 9.88
CA LEU A 172 30.95 -14.74 9.21
C LEU A 172 30.54 -13.71 10.25
N ALA A 173 31.36 -12.67 10.41
CA ALA A 173 31.01 -11.52 11.25
C ALA A 173 30.01 -10.63 10.51
N ILE A 174 28.87 -10.38 11.15
CA ILE A 174 27.78 -9.57 10.63
C ILE A 174 27.72 -8.33 11.50
N ALA A 175 28.10 -7.17 10.98
CA ALA A 175 28.10 -5.94 11.75
C ALA A 175 27.94 -4.73 10.84
N GLY A 176 27.37 -3.64 11.36
CA GLY A 176 27.33 -2.36 10.66
C GLY A 176 26.49 -2.35 9.38
N LEU A 177 25.53 -3.27 9.26
CA LEU A 177 24.57 -3.29 8.17
C LEU A 177 23.46 -2.27 8.44
N ARG A 178 22.96 -1.68 7.36
CA ARG A 178 21.65 -1.03 7.34
C ARG A 178 20.64 -1.97 6.70
N THR A 179 19.35 -1.68 6.86
CA THR A 179 18.29 -2.41 6.18
C THR A 179 18.52 -2.48 4.67
N GLY A 180 18.36 -3.67 4.10
CA GLY A 180 18.56 -3.93 2.67
C GLY A 180 20.02 -3.97 2.21
N THR A 181 20.99 -4.01 3.12
CA THR A 181 22.41 -4.26 2.78
C THR A 181 22.86 -5.60 3.37
N SER A 182 23.81 -6.24 2.70
CA SER A 182 24.37 -7.51 3.13
C SER A 182 25.87 -7.40 3.41
N VAL A 183 26.35 -8.35 4.20
CA VAL A 183 27.77 -8.66 4.33
C VAL A 183 28.02 -10.00 3.68
N GLY A 184 29.18 -10.19 3.06
CA GLY A 184 29.52 -11.47 2.46
C GLY A 184 30.99 -11.58 2.11
N LEU A 185 31.32 -12.61 1.35
CA LEU A 185 32.69 -12.86 0.91
C LEU A 185 32.91 -12.33 -0.50
N SER A 186 34.05 -11.67 -0.70
CA SER A 186 34.50 -11.16 -2.00
C SER A 186 34.63 -12.31 -3.00
N ARG A 187 34.23 -12.04 -4.25
CA ARG A 187 34.35 -13.03 -5.33
C ARG A 187 35.81 -13.30 -5.68
N ALA A 188 36.65 -12.28 -5.57
CA ALA A 188 38.03 -12.33 -6.03
C ALA A 188 38.95 -13.04 -5.04
N ASN A 189 38.82 -12.74 -3.75
CA ASN A 189 39.79 -13.16 -2.74
C ASN A 189 39.17 -13.70 -1.43
N LYS A 190 37.84 -13.80 -1.36
CA LYS A 190 37.10 -14.28 -0.18
C LYS A 190 37.30 -13.43 1.09
N ALA A 191 37.75 -12.18 0.97
CA ALA A 191 37.74 -11.23 2.08
C ALA A 191 36.30 -10.82 2.43
N LEU A 192 36.07 -10.41 3.68
CA LEU A 192 34.79 -9.84 4.11
C LEU A 192 34.55 -8.50 3.41
N VAL A 193 33.39 -8.36 2.77
CA VAL A 193 32.95 -7.16 2.05
C VAL A 193 31.46 -6.92 2.28
N TYR A 194 30.99 -5.76 1.87
CA TYR A 194 29.59 -5.33 1.98
C TYR A 194 29.00 -5.16 0.59
N TYR A 195 27.69 -5.40 0.48
CA TYR A 195 26.94 -5.21 -0.76
C TYR A 195 25.70 -4.34 -0.52
N ASP A 196 25.44 -3.43 -1.47
CA ASP A 196 24.23 -2.61 -1.53
C ASP A 196 23.10 -3.27 -2.34
N GLN A 197 23.36 -4.45 -2.89
CA GLN A 197 22.45 -5.29 -3.66
C GLN A 197 22.66 -6.75 -3.20
N PRO A 198 21.88 -7.22 -2.21
CA PRO A 198 21.97 -8.60 -1.74
C PRO A 198 21.55 -9.60 -2.82
N THR A 199 22.11 -10.82 -2.80
CA THR A 199 21.95 -11.79 -3.90
C THR A 199 21.58 -13.21 -3.43
N PRO A 200 20.43 -13.40 -2.75
CA PRO A 200 20.05 -14.72 -2.26
C PRO A 200 19.88 -15.72 -3.41
N ALA A 201 20.38 -16.93 -3.20
CA ALA A 201 20.43 -18.05 -4.13
C ALA A 201 21.22 -17.78 -5.43
N ALA A 202 22.07 -16.76 -5.45
CA ALA A 202 22.81 -16.33 -6.63
C ALA A 202 24.28 -15.99 -6.30
N THR A 203 25.07 -15.73 -7.33
CA THR A 203 26.44 -15.25 -7.11
C THR A 203 26.42 -13.80 -6.63
N ASN A 204 27.21 -13.50 -5.59
CA ASN A 204 27.42 -12.15 -5.08
C ASN A 204 27.63 -11.09 -6.17
N SER A 205 27.20 -9.86 -5.87
CA SER A 205 27.42 -8.71 -6.75
C SER A 205 28.91 -8.53 -7.07
N ALA A 206 29.20 -8.01 -8.26
CA ALA A 206 30.58 -7.62 -8.62
C ALA A 206 31.01 -6.31 -7.94
N GLN A 207 30.04 -5.51 -7.45
CA GLN A 207 30.28 -4.25 -6.78
C GLN A 207 30.47 -4.51 -5.28
N GLU A 208 31.70 -4.41 -4.80
CA GLU A 208 32.09 -4.70 -3.41
C GLU A 208 32.44 -3.41 -2.65
N TYR A 209 32.08 -3.35 -1.36
CA TYR A 209 32.37 -2.21 -0.48
C TYR A 209 33.10 -2.63 0.81
N ARG A 210 33.82 -1.69 1.42
CA ARG A 210 34.54 -1.85 2.69
C ARG A 210 33.64 -1.72 3.92
N GLY A 211 32.45 -1.14 3.76
CA GLY A 211 31.52 -0.85 4.84
C GLY A 211 30.37 0.05 4.40
N VAL A 212 29.55 0.46 5.37
CA VAL A 212 28.43 1.39 5.19
C VAL A 212 28.73 2.71 5.90
N VAL A 213 28.41 3.84 5.27
CA VAL A 213 28.50 5.16 5.92
C VAL A 213 27.31 5.33 6.87
N ASN A 214 27.58 5.27 8.18
CA ASN A 214 26.57 5.42 9.24
C ASN A 214 26.43 6.86 9.78
N SER A 215 27.17 7.82 9.23
CA SER A 215 27.05 9.23 9.60
C SER A 215 25.65 9.78 9.27
N ALA A 216 25.04 10.49 10.20
CA ALA A 216 23.72 11.10 10.00
C ALA A 216 23.84 12.48 9.36
N LEU A 217 23.21 12.66 8.19
CA LEU A 217 23.08 13.99 7.57
C LEU A 217 22.00 14.80 8.29
N SER A 218 22.26 16.09 8.51
CA SER A 218 21.28 17.04 9.04
C SER A 218 21.20 18.30 8.18
N PHE A 219 20.01 18.89 8.13
CA PHE A 219 19.75 20.20 7.53
C PHE A 219 19.58 21.24 8.65
N SER A 220 19.97 22.48 8.40
CA SER A 220 19.79 23.58 9.36
C SER A 220 18.34 24.06 9.50
N ASP A 221 17.46 23.65 8.59
CA ASP A 221 16.05 24.00 8.54
C ASP A 221 15.24 22.71 8.26
N LYS A 222 14.01 22.65 8.79
CA LYS A 222 13.15 21.47 8.70
C LYS A 222 12.40 21.34 7.38
N GLY A 223 12.49 22.31 6.48
CA GLY A 223 11.75 22.28 5.22
C GLY A 223 10.31 22.76 5.39
N GLY A 224 9.48 22.53 4.38
CA GLY A 224 8.12 23.05 4.30
C GLY A 224 8.12 24.53 3.92
N VAL A 225 7.09 25.26 4.36
CA VAL A 225 6.99 26.71 4.14
C VAL A 225 8.07 27.41 4.95
N THR A 226 8.99 28.09 4.28
CA THR A 226 10.14 28.72 4.94
C THR A 226 10.35 30.17 4.50
N SER A 227 10.97 30.94 5.39
CA SER A 227 11.52 32.28 5.12
C SER A 227 13.04 32.27 4.98
N ALA A 228 13.69 31.11 5.14
CA ALA A 228 15.12 30.96 4.98
C ALA A 228 15.54 31.24 3.52
N SER A 229 16.55 32.07 3.33
CA SER A 229 17.15 32.33 2.02
C SER A 229 18.25 31.33 1.65
N MET A 230 18.68 30.51 2.61
CA MET A 230 19.71 29.50 2.44
C MET A 230 19.56 28.37 3.47
N VAL A 231 20.14 27.21 3.16
CA VAL A 231 20.21 26.06 4.06
C VAL A 231 21.63 25.50 4.13
N MET A 232 22.00 25.04 5.32
CA MET A 232 23.28 24.38 5.59
C MET A 232 23.05 22.88 5.79
N LEU A 233 24.00 22.08 5.31
CA LEU A 233 24.10 20.64 5.58
C LEU A 233 25.27 20.36 6.53
N ALA A 234 25.11 19.35 7.38
CA ALA A 234 26.14 18.89 8.30
C ALA A 234 26.07 17.36 8.51
N GLY A 235 27.12 16.78 9.13
CA GLY A 235 27.15 15.37 9.54
C GLY A 235 28.30 14.54 8.97
N ALA A 236 29.01 15.02 7.95
CA ALA A 236 30.16 14.30 7.38
C ALA A 236 31.41 14.40 8.28
N ALA A 237 32.06 13.26 8.50
CA ALA A 237 33.36 13.16 9.15
C ALA A 237 34.51 13.63 8.24
N ALA A 238 35.73 13.73 8.77
CA ALA A 238 36.89 14.28 8.07
C ALA A 238 37.27 13.56 6.75
N ASN A 239 36.97 12.26 6.63
CA ASN A 239 37.21 11.46 5.42
C ASN A 239 35.96 11.25 4.55
N GLN A 240 34.91 12.02 4.81
CA GLN A 240 33.61 11.92 4.14
C GLN A 240 33.28 13.20 3.38
N SER A 241 32.39 13.10 2.41
CA SER A 241 31.89 14.27 1.66
C SER A 241 30.38 14.21 1.53
N ILE A 242 29.72 15.37 1.64
CA ILE A 242 28.28 15.50 1.37
C ILE A 242 28.11 15.81 -0.12
N ARG A 243 27.26 15.03 -0.80
CA ARG A 243 26.82 15.31 -2.17
C ARG A 243 25.32 15.54 -2.18
N TYR A 244 24.86 16.41 -3.06
CA TYR A 244 23.44 16.76 -3.14
C TYR A 244 22.97 17.01 -4.57
N THR A 245 21.66 16.98 -4.74
CA THR A 245 20.92 17.30 -5.96
C THR A 245 19.76 18.22 -5.63
N THR A 246 19.33 19.02 -6.61
CA THR A 246 18.21 19.97 -6.46
C THR A 246 17.11 19.74 -7.51
N ASP A 247 17.20 18.66 -8.26
CA ASP A 247 16.32 18.27 -9.37
C ASP A 247 15.53 16.99 -9.07
N GLY A 248 15.60 16.50 -7.84
CA GLY A 248 14.97 15.25 -7.40
C GLY A 248 15.78 14.00 -7.71
N SER A 249 16.84 14.04 -8.52
CA SER A 249 17.65 12.84 -8.82
C SER A 249 18.35 12.29 -7.58
N VAL A 250 18.64 10.99 -7.56
CA VAL A 250 19.40 10.36 -6.47
C VAL A 250 20.83 10.91 -6.46
N PRO A 251 21.34 11.47 -5.34
CA PRO A 251 22.73 11.91 -5.26
C PRO A 251 23.70 10.74 -5.45
N THR A 252 24.71 10.94 -6.28
CA THR A 252 25.80 9.99 -6.56
C THR A 252 27.16 10.62 -6.21
N GLN A 253 28.23 9.83 -6.32
CA GLN A 253 29.60 10.32 -6.10
C GLN A 253 29.98 11.50 -7.02
N THR A 254 29.32 11.63 -8.18
CA THR A 254 29.57 12.67 -9.18
C THR A 254 28.61 13.86 -9.07
N SER A 255 27.59 13.81 -8.21
CA SER A 255 26.68 14.93 -7.94
C SER A 255 27.42 16.12 -7.32
N ALA A 256 26.73 17.26 -7.17
CA ALA A 256 27.33 18.48 -6.65
C ALA A 256 27.94 18.26 -5.25
N LEU A 257 29.20 18.67 -5.08
CA LEU A 257 29.87 18.64 -3.77
C LEU A 257 29.35 19.79 -2.91
N TYR A 258 28.90 19.48 -1.70
CA TYR A 258 28.53 20.51 -0.73
C TYR A 258 29.78 21.20 -0.18
N GLN A 259 29.87 22.52 -0.39
CA GLN A 259 31.03 23.34 0.02
C GLN A 259 30.64 24.53 0.90
N GLY A 260 29.35 24.68 1.23
CA GLY A 260 28.81 25.81 1.98
C GLY A 260 27.32 25.98 1.75
N ALA A 261 26.75 27.08 2.22
CA ALA A 261 25.32 27.37 2.16
C ALA A 261 24.71 27.16 0.76
N ILE A 262 23.59 26.43 0.70
CA ILE A 262 22.80 26.26 -0.52
C ILE A 262 21.74 27.36 -0.53
N LEU A 263 21.73 28.20 -1.57
CA LEU A 263 20.78 29.30 -1.71
C LEU A 263 19.39 28.80 -2.11
N LEU A 264 18.34 29.46 -1.61
CA LEU A 264 16.93 29.14 -1.85
C LEU A 264 16.21 30.32 -2.54
N PRO A 265 16.48 30.61 -3.82
CA PRO A 265 15.82 31.72 -4.53
C PRO A 265 14.36 31.41 -4.91
N LYS A 266 13.96 30.15 -4.82
CA LYS A 266 12.62 29.62 -5.15
C LYS A 266 12.41 28.30 -4.41
N ASN A 267 11.22 27.71 -4.58
CA ASN A 267 10.97 26.35 -4.10
C ASN A 267 12.07 25.41 -4.59
N THR A 268 12.67 24.67 -3.66
CA THR A 268 13.81 23.80 -3.94
C THR A 268 13.68 22.52 -3.14
N ALA A 269 13.56 21.38 -3.82
CA ALA A 269 13.73 20.07 -3.22
C ALA A 269 15.22 19.72 -3.22
N ILE A 270 15.79 19.41 -2.06
CA ILE A 270 17.19 19.03 -1.90
C ILE A 270 17.24 17.59 -1.43
N ARG A 271 17.93 16.73 -2.19
CA ARG A 271 18.27 15.37 -1.75
C ARG A 271 19.78 15.33 -1.52
N ALA A 272 20.22 14.72 -0.42
CA ALA A 272 21.63 14.68 -0.07
C ALA A 272 22.03 13.36 0.61
N ARG A 273 23.29 12.97 0.41
CA ARG A 273 23.93 11.77 0.99
C ARG A 273 25.38 12.04 1.35
N ILE A 274 25.89 11.30 2.33
CA ILE A 274 27.30 11.29 2.73
C ILE A 274 28.01 10.13 2.03
N PHE A 275 29.15 10.43 1.42
CA PHE A 275 29.99 9.49 0.68
C PHE A 275 31.36 9.34 1.34
N ALA A 276 31.89 8.12 1.34
CA ALA A 276 33.27 7.79 1.65
C ALA A 276 33.82 6.84 0.57
N ASP A 277 35.13 6.88 0.36
CA ASP A 277 35.78 6.06 -0.66
C ASP A 277 35.61 4.56 -0.39
N GLN A 278 35.06 3.83 -1.37
CA GLN A 278 34.74 2.40 -1.29
C GLN A 278 33.76 2.00 -0.18
N TYR A 279 32.88 2.90 0.27
CA TYR A 279 31.78 2.59 1.21
C TYR A 279 30.43 2.77 0.54
N ILE A 280 29.44 2.01 0.99
CA ILE A 280 28.03 2.24 0.67
C ILE A 280 27.64 3.60 1.27
N PRO A 281 27.12 4.56 0.48
CA PRO A 281 26.82 5.91 0.97
C PRO A 281 25.71 5.88 2.02
N SER A 282 25.59 6.95 2.82
CA SER A 282 24.53 7.07 3.82
C SER A 282 23.14 7.00 3.18
N VAL A 283 22.09 6.81 3.98
CA VAL A 283 20.71 6.96 3.50
C VAL A 283 20.49 8.35 2.89
N ILE A 284 19.56 8.45 1.92
CA ILE A 284 19.15 9.75 1.34
C ILE A 284 18.42 10.47 2.46
N GLN A 285 18.77 11.73 2.67
CA GLN A 285 17.94 12.66 3.42
C GLN A 285 17.44 13.71 2.43
N SER A 286 16.13 13.94 2.40
CA SER A 286 15.50 14.88 1.48
C SER A 286 14.75 15.94 2.27
N ARG A 287 14.72 17.18 1.76
CA ARG A 287 13.81 18.22 2.25
C ARG A 287 13.39 19.12 1.09
N THR A 288 12.12 19.47 1.05
CA THR A 288 11.61 20.54 0.18
C THR A 288 11.45 21.83 0.97
N PHE A 289 12.01 22.91 0.44
CA PHE A 289 11.87 24.26 0.95
C PHE A 289 10.92 25.03 0.05
N LEU A 290 9.81 25.53 0.61
CA LEU A 290 8.76 26.26 -0.10
C LEU A 290 8.87 27.74 0.23
N VAL A 291 9.44 28.52 -0.68
CA VAL A 291 9.78 29.93 -0.48
C VAL A 291 8.58 30.79 -0.85
N GLY A 292 8.00 31.46 0.14
CA GLY A 292 6.87 32.37 -0.06
C GLY A 292 5.52 31.69 -0.37
N ALA A 293 5.45 30.36 -0.26
CA ALA A 293 4.20 29.60 -0.33
C ALA A 293 3.28 29.96 0.86
N ARG A 294 1.97 29.88 0.64
CA ARG A 294 0.95 30.15 1.66
C ARG A 294 -0.20 29.16 1.50
N HIS A 295 -0.54 28.48 2.59
CA HIS A 295 -1.63 27.50 2.63
C HIS A 295 -2.39 27.66 3.95
N ASP A 296 -3.72 27.56 3.88
CA ASP A 296 -4.58 27.47 5.07
C ASP A 296 -4.91 26.01 5.44
N ILE A 297 -4.28 25.07 4.75
CA ILE A 297 -4.34 23.63 4.95
C ILE A 297 -2.91 23.08 5.14
N PRO A 298 -2.75 21.89 5.75
CA PRO A 298 -1.45 21.23 5.87
C PRO A 298 -0.78 21.01 4.52
N VAL A 299 0.54 20.87 4.55
CA VAL A 299 1.36 20.68 3.36
C VAL A 299 1.99 19.29 3.40
N VAL A 300 1.94 18.59 2.27
CA VAL A 300 2.71 17.38 2.02
C VAL A 300 3.78 17.67 0.99
N THR A 301 5.03 17.34 1.28
CA THR A 301 6.13 17.36 0.31
C THR A 301 6.51 15.94 -0.06
N LEU A 302 6.75 15.73 -1.35
CA LEU A 302 7.11 14.46 -1.94
C LEU A 302 8.41 14.64 -2.72
N GLU A 303 9.46 13.94 -2.32
CA GLU A 303 10.75 13.96 -3.04
C GLU A 303 11.03 12.59 -3.65
N ALA A 304 11.01 12.55 -4.98
CA ALA A 304 11.15 11.33 -5.77
C ALA A 304 12.20 11.50 -6.86
N ASN A 305 12.81 10.39 -7.26
CA ASN A 305 13.67 10.36 -8.44
C ASN A 305 12.77 10.58 -9.70
N PRO A 306 13.00 11.61 -10.53
CA PRO A 306 12.09 11.92 -11.65
C PRO A 306 11.84 10.74 -12.62
N PRO A 307 12.84 9.92 -12.99
CA PRO A 307 12.61 8.74 -13.83
C PRO A 307 11.59 7.75 -13.25
N ASP A 308 11.55 7.56 -11.93
CA ASP A 308 10.60 6.66 -11.27
C ASP A 308 9.14 7.04 -11.53
N PHE A 309 8.90 8.33 -11.83
CA PHE A 309 7.59 8.87 -12.14
C PHE A 309 7.40 9.05 -13.66
N PHE A 310 8.43 9.49 -14.38
CA PHE A 310 8.26 10.05 -15.73
C PHE A 310 9.06 9.35 -16.83
N ASP A 311 9.86 8.31 -16.50
CA ASP A 311 10.52 7.51 -17.51
C ASP A 311 9.49 6.74 -18.36
N VAL A 312 9.75 6.62 -19.66
CA VAL A 312 8.80 5.98 -20.59
C VAL A 312 8.66 4.48 -20.31
N ASP A 313 9.70 3.81 -19.84
CA ASP A 313 9.72 2.36 -19.68
C ASP A 313 9.20 1.93 -18.30
N TYR A 314 9.45 2.73 -17.26
CA TYR A 314 9.10 2.36 -15.88
C TYR A 314 8.51 3.49 -15.03
N GLY A 315 8.29 4.69 -15.58
CA GLY A 315 7.70 5.80 -14.86
C GLY A 315 6.23 5.56 -14.53
N ILE A 316 5.85 5.69 -13.25
CA ILE A 316 4.48 5.36 -12.81
C ILE A 316 3.42 6.40 -13.21
N TYR A 317 3.79 7.57 -13.72
CA TYR A 317 2.84 8.62 -14.16
C TYR A 317 2.52 8.61 -15.65
N VAL A 318 3.28 7.87 -16.46
CA VAL A 318 3.22 7.99 -17.93
C VAL A 318 2.40 6.89 -18.58
N LEU A 319 2.13 7.05 -19.87
CA LEU A 319 1.40 6.07 -20.66
C LEU A 319 2.19 4.78 -20.93
N GLY A 320 3.52 4.83 -20.87
CA GLY A 320 4.34 3.68 -21.26
C GLY A 320 4.43 3.47 -22.77
N THR A 321 4.95 2.31 -23.14
CA THR A 321 5.11 1.88 -24.54
C THR A 321 3.94 1.03 -25.03
N GLU A 322 3.21 0.36 -24.14
CA GLU A 322 2.13 -0.58 -24.46
C GLU A 322 0.82 -0.17 -23.77
N TYR A 323 -0.08 0.52 -24.47
CA TYR A 323 -1.37 0.89 -23.90
C TYR A 323 -2.48 1.01 -24.95
N GLU A 324 -3.71 0.81 -24.53
CA GLU A 324 -4.89 1.07 -25.34
C GLU A 324 -5.11 2.59 -25.50
N ARG A 325 -5.35 3.07 -26.72
CA ARG A 325 -5.60 4.51 -26.94
C ARG A 325 -6.92 5.00 -26.35
N ALA A 326 -7.90 4.11 -26.21
CA ALA A 326 -9.18 4.45 -25.64
C ALA A 326 -9.03 4.66 -24.11
N PRO A 327 -9.62 5.72 -23.53
CA PRO A 327 -9.72 5.84 -22.09
C PRO A 327 -10.36 4.59 -21.46
N PRO A 328 -9.85 4.09 -20.34
CA PRO A 328 -8.90 4.78 -19.45
C PRO A 328 -7.41 4.49 -19.76
N ASN A 329 -7.07 3.99 -20.95
CA ASN A 329 -5.71 3.64 -21.37
C ASN A 329 -5.14 2.39 -20.70
N LEU A 330 -5.91 1.29 -20.73
CA LEU A 330 -5.48 0.01 -20.17
C LEU A 330 -4.12 -0.43 -20.75
N GLY A 331 -3.27 -1.01 -19.89
CA GLY A 331 -1.89 -1.36 -20.21
C GLY A 331 -0.87 -0.25 -19.94
N ALA A 332 -1.32 1.00 -19.77
CA ALA A 332 -0.39 2.09 -19.44
C ALA A 332 0.36 1.86 -18.14
N ASN A 333 1.57 2.41 -18.01
CA ASN A 333 2.41 2.25 -16.80
C ASN A 333 1.67 2.60 -15.50
N PHE A 334 0.78 3.59 -15.50
CA PHE A 334 -0.02 3.94 -14.32
C PHE A 334 -1.09 2.90 -13.93
N PHE A 335 -1.27 1.82 -14.71
CA PHE A 335 -2.05 0.64 -14.31
C PHE A 335 -1.22 -0.49 -13.71
N GLU A 336 0.09 -0.46 -13.90
CA GLU A 336 1.00 -1.45 -13.33
C GLU A 336 1.02 -1.34 -11.80
N ASP A 337 1.27 -2.46 -11.12
CA ASP A 337 1.34 -2.52 -9.65
C ASP A 337 2.73 -2.13 -9.11
N TRP A 338 3.37 -1.20 -9.81
CA TRP A 338 4.73 -0.76 -9.55
C TRP A 338 4.80 0.16 -8.33
N GLU A 339 5.66 -0.20 -7.38
CA GLU A 339 6.04 0.64 -6.23
C GLU A 339 7.34 1.40 -6.52
N ARG A 340 7.43 2.65 -6.08
CA ARG A 340 8.63 3.49 -6.22
C ARG A 340 9.04 4.10 -4.88
N ASP A 341 10.31 4.43 -4.76
CA ASP A 341 10.86 5.06 -3.57
C ASP A 341 10.50 6.54 -3.53
N ILE A 342 10.04 7.00 -2.37
CA ILE A 342 9.75 8.42 -2.16
C ILE A 342 10.08 8.84 -0.74
N HIS A 343 10.48 10.09 -0.57
CA HIS A 343 10.47 10.75 0.72
C HIS A 343 9.17 11.53 0.89
N PHE A 344 8.54 11.38 2.04
CA PHE A 344 7.27 12.01 2.40
C PHE A 344 7.52 12.92 3.60
N GLY A 345 7.19 14.21 3.46
CA GLY A 345 7.16 15.16 4.56
C GLY A 345 5.75 15.69 4.77
N PHE A 346 5.29 15.76 6.02
CA PHE A 346 4.01 16.33 6.40
C PHE A 346 4.19 17.48 7.38
N TYR A 347 3.62 18.63 7.03
CA TYR A 347 3.69 19.87 7.78
C TYR A 347 2.29 20.33 8.14
N GLU A 348 2.06 20.63 9.42
CA GLU A 348 0.79 21.14 9.90
C GLU A 348 0.51 22.55 9.37
N LYS A 349 -0.73 23.02 9.56
CA LYS A 349 -1.19 24.33 9.09
C LYS A 349 -0.34 25.50 9.60
N ASP A 350 0.25 25.37 10.80
CA ASP A 350 1.14 26.37 11.39
C ASP A 350 2.57 26.35 10.82
N GLY A 351 2.86 25.43 9.90
CA GLY A 351 4.16 25.23 9.28
C GLY A 351 5.09 24.29 10.06
N ALA A 352 4.67 23.77 11.22
CA ALA A 352 5.46 22.82 11.97
C ALA A 352 5.59 21.49 11.20
N LEU A 353 6.81 20.94 11.14
CA LEU A 353 7.03 19.57 10.65
C LEU A 353 6.35 18.61 11.62
N GLY A 354 5.34 17.88 11.15
CA GLY A 354 4.66 16.83 11.89
C GLY A 354 5.45 15.53 11.84
N ILE A 355 5.66 14.98 10.64
CA ILE A 355 6.41 13.75 10.42
C ILE A 355 7.09 13.74 9.05
N GLU A 356 8.24 13.09 8.94
CA GLU A 356 8.93 12.78 7.68
C GLU A 356 9.41 11.33 7.67
N PHE A 357 9.31 10.64 6.53
CA PHE A 357 9.78 9.26 6.36
C PHE A 357 10.04 8.93 4.88
N ASN A 358 10.86 7.90 4.65
CA ASN A 358 10.89 7.25 3.34
C ASN A 358 9.77 6.20 3.29
N THR A 359 9.20 5.98 2.11
CA THR A 359 8.10 5.03 1.92
C THR A 359 8.02 4.60 0.45
N GLY A 360 7.27 3.53 0.20
CA GLY A 360 6.89 3.10 -1.14
C GLY A 360 5.64 3.81 -1.58
N VAL A 361 5.62 4.29 -2.83
CA VAL A 361 4.45 4.92 -3.44
C VAL A 361 3.98 4.17 -4.67
N LYS A 362 2.66 4.03 -4.82
CA LYS A 362 1.98 3.48 -5.99
C LYS A 362 0.91 4.43 -6.50
N ILE A 363 0.59 4.36 -7.80
CA ILE A 363 -0.63 4.98 -8.32
C ILE A 363 -1.85 4.25 -7.75
N PHE A 364 -2.81 5.02 -7.24
CA PHE A 364 -4.04 4.51 -6.63
C PHE A 364 -5.28 4.80 -7.49
N GLY A 365 -6.28 3.92 -7.41
CA GLY A 365 -7.58 4.06 -8.07
C GLY A 365 -7.81 3.10 -9.24
N GLY A 366 -8.94 3.27 -9.92
CA GLY A 366 -9.31 2.51 -11.11
C GLY A 366 -9.28 3.38 -12.36
N TYR A 367 -10.45 3.82 -12.83
CA TYR A 367 -10.59 4.70 -14.00
C TYR A 367 -9.79 6.01 -13.88
N THR A 368 -9.75 6.58 -12.66
CA THR A 368 -9.09 7.86 -12.34
C THR A 368 -7.57 7.80 -12.42
N ARG A 369 -6.96 6.62 -12.54
CA ARG A 369 -5.52 6.48 -12.84
C ARG A 369 -5.14 7.17 -14.15
N SER A 370 -6.09 7.30 -15.08
CA SER A 370 -5.91 8.02 -16.35
C SER A 370 -5.91 9.55 -16.22
N PHE A 371 -6.34 10.10 -15.08
CA PHE A 371 -6.38 11.55 -14.88
C PHE A 371 -4.96 12.12 -14.76
N ALA A 372 -4.84 13.41 -15.07
CA ALA A 372 -3.56 14.11 -15.02
C ALA A 372 -3.05 14.25 -13.58
N GLN A 373 -3.96 14.61 -12.65
CA GLN A 373 -3.69 14.54 -11.22
C GLN A 373 -4.05 13.14 -10.70
N LYS A 374 -3.02 12.31 -10.51
CA LYS A 374 -3.20 10.92 -10.05
C LYS A 374 -3.27 10.85 -8.52
N ALA A 375 -4.07 9.91 -8.01
CA ALA A 375 -4.04 9.55 -6.59
C ALA A 375 -2.81 8.67 -6.28
N LEU A 376 -2.27 8.80 -5.07
CA LEU A 376 -1.07 8.09 -4.62
C LEU A 376 -1.35 7.34 -3.33
N ALA A 377 -0.96 6.06 -3.28
CA ALA A 377 -0.98 5.26 -2.06
C ALA A 377 0.44 5.08 -1.53
N PHE A 378 0.61 5.23 -0.22
CA PHE A 378 1.88 5.13 0.49
C PHE A 378 1.84 3.92 1.41
N TYR A 379 2.95 3.20 1.52
CA TYR A 379 3.06 1.94 2.24
C TYR A 379 4.26 1.97 3.18
N ALA A 380 4.02 1.75 4.46
CA ALA A 380 5.08 1.53 5.42
C ALA A 380 5.63 0.12 5.20
N ARG A 381 6.95 0.01 5.05
CA ARG A 381 7.66 -1.26 4.89
C ARG A 381 9.06 -1.10 5.46
N GLY A 382 9.56 -2.14 6.14
CA GLY A 382 10.90 -2.15 6.72
C GLY A 382 12.00 -1.73 5.75
N ARG A 383 11.87 -2.03 4.45
CA ARG A 383 12.80 -1.58 3.41
C ARG A 383 13.00 -0.08 3.28
N TYR A 384 12.01 0.69 3.72
CA TYR A 384 12.07 2.14 3.75
C TYR A 384 12.54 2.70 5.09
N GLY A 385 12.74 1.84 6.08
CA GLY A 385 13.18 2.17 7.43
C GLY A 385 12.04 2.39 8.43
N VAL A 386 10.78 2.22 8.02
CA VAL A 386 9.59 2.33 8.89
C VAL A 386 8.56 1.26 8.54
N ASP A 387 8.06 0.54 9.55
CA ASP A 387 6.99 -0.46 9.40
C ASP A 387 5.59 0.14 9.63
N LYS A 388 5.54 1.34 10.23
CA LYS A 388 4.31 2.13 10.44
C LYS A 388 4.61 3.62 10.35
N PHE A 389 3.60 4.40 10.02
CA PHE A 389 3.59 5.86 10.15
C PHE A 389 2.96 6.22 11.49
N GLU A 390 3.77 6.68 12.44
CA GLU A 390 3.35 7.02 13.80
C GLU A 390 3.09 8.53 13.91
N TYR A 391 1.89 8.96 13.55
CA TYR A 391 1.48 10.37 13.64
C TYR A 391 -0.05 10.51 13.63
N PRO A 392 -0.64 11.43 14.43
CA PRO A 392 -2.09 11.69 14.44
C PRO A 392 -2.54 12.47 13.20
N PHE A 393 -2.47 11.86 12.02
CA PHE A 393 -2.81 12.52 10.75
C PHE A 393 -4.22 13.09 10.72
N PHE A 394 -5.17 12.40 11.36
CA PHE A 394 -6.59 12.70 11.30
C PHE A 394 -7.11 13.16 12.67
N PRO A 395 -7.35 14.47 12.88
CA PRO A 395 -7.89 14.97 14.13
C PRO A 395 -9.21 14.27 14.51
N GLY A 396 -9.29 13.75 15.73
CA GLY A 396 -10.47 13.07 16.27
C GLY A 396 -10.53 11.56 16.03
N LEU A 397 -9.53 10.97 15.37
CA LEU A 397 -9.34 9.53 15.34
C LEU A 397 -8.49 9.10 16.55
N GLU A 398 -8.82 7.98 17.18
CA GLU A 398 -8.04 7.44 18.31
C GLU A 398 -6.73 6.76 17.88
N THR A 399 -6.69 6.26 16.64
CA THR A 399 -5.52 5.60 16.06
C THR A 399 -4.52 6.62 15.51
N GLU A 400 -3.26 6.47 15.91
CA GLU A 400 -2.13 7.30 15.45
C GLU A 400 -1.09 6.51 14.63
N GLU A 401 -1.32 5.20 14.44
CA GLU A 401 -0.43 4.30 13.70
C GLU A 401 -1.08 3.84 12.39
N PHE A 402 -0.38 4.02 11.26
CA PHE A 402 -0.90 3.65 9.94
C PHE A 402 0.14 2.86 9.14
N GLU A 403 -0.24 1.72 8.55
CA GLU A 403 0.60 0.99 7.59
C GLU A 403 0.40 1.49 6.15
N GLY A 404 -0.69 2.23 5.88
CA GLY A 404 -0.96 2.81 4.58
C GLY A 404 -1.79 4.08 4.60
N LEU A 405 -1.46 5.00 3.70
CA LEU A 405 -2.14 6.28 3.49
C LEU A 405 -2.45 6.49 2.02
N VAL A 406 -3.46 7.31 1.71
CA VAL A 406 -3.80 7.68 0.33
C VAL A 406 -3.92 9.19 0.20
N LEU A 407 -3.21 9.78 -0.76
CA LEU A 407 -3.51 11.10 -1.30
C LEU A 407 -4.49 10.93 -2.45
N ARG A 408 -5.78 11.17 -2.20
CA ARG A 408 -6.86 11.02 -3.19
C ARG A 408 -7.11 12.35 -3.90
N ALA A 409 -7.02 12.36 -5.23
CA ALA A 409 -7.36 13.52 -6.08
C ALA A 409 -8.88 13.65 -6.30
N SER A 410 -9.69 13.36 -5.27
CA SER A 410 -11.16 13.48 -5.26
C SER A 410 -11.95 12.63 -6.28
N GLY A 411 -11.34 11.62 -6.89
CA GLY A 411 -12.07 10.65 -7.71
C GLY A 411 -12.70 11.29 -8.95
N ASN A 412 -13.96 10.97 -9.25
CA ASN A 412 -14.74 11.60 -10.31
C ASN A 412 -15.11 13.07 -9.98
N ASP A 413 -15.05 13.47 -8.72
CA ASP A 413 -15.26 14.86 -8.27
C ASP A 413 -13.99 15.73 -8.45
N TRP A 414 -12.96 15.19 -9.12
CA TRP A 414 -11.80 15.96 -9.57
C TRP A 414 -12.23 17.12 -10.48
N LEU A 415 -11.76 18.33 -10.16
CA LEU A 415 -12.16 19.58 -10.82
C LEU A 415 -13.68 19.83 -10.83
N ARG A 416 -14.36 19.34 -9.79
CA ARG A 416 -15.75 19.67 -9.46
C ARG A 416 -15.80 20.37 -8.11
N THR A 417 -16.20 19.69 -7.04
CA THR A 417 -16.16 20.28 -5.69
C THR A 417 -14.89 19.92 -4.92
N MET A 418 -14.18 18.87 -5.34
CA MET A 418 -13.01 18.29 -4.67
C MET A 418 -13.26 17.75 -3.24
N LEU A 419 -14.53 17.65 -2.79
CA LEU A 419 -14.88 17.33 -1.40
C LEU A 419 -15.98 16.28 -1.22
N ARG A 420 -16.70 15.86 -2.28
CA ARG A 420 -17.91 15.01 -2.17
C ARG A 420 -17.69 13.75 -1.32
N ASP A 421 -16.64 13.00 -1.63
CA ASP A 421 -16.38 11.73 -0.94
C ASP A 421 -16.10 11.92 0.57
N ARG A 422 -15.29 12.92 0.91
CA ARG A 422 -15.03 13.27 2.32
C ARG A 422 -16.30 13.78 3.00
N ALA A 423 -17.13 14.56 2.31
CA ALA A 423 -18.39 15.04 2.86
C ALA A 423 -19.36 13.90 3.19
N PHE A 424 -19.55 12.93 2.30
CA PHE A 424 -20.49 11.83 2.53
C PHE A 424 -20.00 10.81 3.55
N THR A 425 -18.69 10.55 3.59
CA THR A 425 -18.10 9.72 4.67
C THR A 425 -18.19 10.42 6.02
N SER A 426 -17.86 11.73 6.09
CA SER A 426 -18.00 12.53 7.33
C SER A 426 -19.45 12.65 7.79
N LEU A 427 -20.40 12.70 6.85
CA LEU A 427 -21.83 12.72 7.17
C LEU A 427 -22.24 11.49 7.97
N MET A 428 -21.54 10.36 7.84
CA MET A 428 -21.82 9.11 8.57
C MET A 428 -21.04 8.95 9.88
N ALA A 429 -20.39 10.01 10.38
CA ALA A 429 -19.74 9.97 11.69
C ALA A 429 -20.69 9.55 12.83
N GLY A 430 -20.24 8.62 13.69
CA GLY A 430 -21.03 8.08 14.80
C GLY A 430 -22.19 7.14 14.40
N SER A 431 -22.30 6.74 13.13
CA SER A 431 -23.32 5.78 12.67
C SER A 431 -22.96 4.30 12.93
N GLY A 432 -21.71 4.01 13.28
CA GLY A 432 -21.19 2.64 13.33
C GLY A 432 -20.82 2.05 11.97
N LEU A 433 -20.94 2.80 10.87
CA LEU A 433 -20.35 2.41 9.58
C LEU A 433 -18.84 2.51 9.59
N ASP A 434 -18.21 1.58 8.88
CA ASP A 434 -16.80 1.65 8.54
C ASP A 434 -16.62 2.62 7.36
N TYR A 435 -15.79 3.65 7.54
CA TYR A 435 -15.43 4.62 6.49
C TYR A 435 -14.05 5.22 6.77
N GLN A 436 -13.46 5.84 5.74
CA GLN A 436 -12.15 6.49 5.82
C GLN A 436 -12.27 7.89 6.43
N ALA A 437 -11.45 8.18 7.45
CA ALA A 437 -11.16 9.54 7.86
C ALA A 437 -10.35 10.27 6.78
N GLY A 438 -10.32 11.60 6.82
CA GLY A 438 -9.49 12.39 5.92
C GLY A 438 -9.47 13.87 6.21
N ARG A 439 -8.49 14.54 5.61
CA ARG A 439 -8.31 16.00 5.64
C ARG A 439 -7.73 16.52 4.33
N ALA A 440 -7.95 17.80 4.01
CA ALA A 440 -7.35 18.40 2.83
C ALA A 440 -5.87 18.68 3.07
N VAL A 441 -5.05 18.54 2.02
CA VAL A 441 -3.62 18.87 2.03
C VAL A 441 -3.20 19.48 0.70
N ALA A 442 -2.27 20.44 0.76
CA ALA A 442 -1.56 20.95 -0.41
C ALA A 442 -0.33 20.07 -0.66
N VAL A 443 -0.19 19.51 -1.85
CA VAL A 443 0.90 18.58 -2.18
C VAL A 443 1.93 19.24 -3.07
N TYR A 444 3.21 19.02 -2.79
CA TYR A 444 4.33 19.41 -3.64
C TYR A 444 5.13 18.18 -4.05
N LEU A 445 5.44 18.03 -5.34
CA LEU A 445 6.33 17.00 -5.87
C LEU A 445 7.62 17.66 -6.36
N ASN A 446 8.75 17.31 -5.74
CA ASN A 446 10.07 17.89 -6.03
C ASN A 446 10.08 19.43 -6.02
N GLY A 447 9.31 20.05 -5.12
CA GLY A 447 9.19 21.50 -4.98
C GLY A 447 8.17 22.18 -5.91
N GLU A 448 7.57 21.45 -6.85
CA GLU A 448 6.46 21.95 -7.65
C GLU A 448 5.13 21.70 -6.95
N TYR A 449 4.27 22.72 -6.87
CA TYR A 449 2.90 22.52 -6.41
C TYR A 449 2.23 21.49 -7.31
N TRP A 450 1.73 20.41 -6.73
CA TRP A 450 1.14 19.28 -7.42
C TRP A 450 -0.39 19.24 -7.28
N GLY A 451 -0.96 20.00 -6.34
CA GLY A 451 -2.41 20.19 -6.24
C GLY A 451 -2.97 20.00 -4.83
N LEU A 452 -4.26 20.31 -4.72
CA LEU A 452 -5.11 19.95 -3.60
C LEU A 452 -5.42 18.45 -3.64
N TYR A 453 -5.17 17.77 -2.53
CA TYR A 453 -5.52 16.36 -2.32
C TYR A 453 -6.32 16.19 -1.04
N ASN A 454 -7.07 15.08 -0.95
CA ASN A 454 -7.59 14.57 0.30
C ASN A 454 -6.63 13.49 0.82
N LEU A 455 -5.92 13.74 1.92
CA LEU A 455 -5.22 12.70 2.67
C LEU A 455 -6.25 11.82 3.36
N ARG A 456 -6.18 10.50 3.19
CA ARG A 456 -7.17 9.52 3.63
C ARG A 456 -6.50 8.31 4.27
N GLU A 457 -7.18 7.71 5.24
CA GLU A 457 -6.87 6.34 5.65
C GLU A 457 -6.94 5.40 4.43
N LYS A 458 -6.07 4.41 4.33
CA LYS A 458 -6.19 3.38 3.30
C LYS A 458 -7.09 2.25 3.80
N VAL A 459 -8.17 1.92 3.09
CA VAL A 459 -9.00 0.75 3.45
C VAL A 459 -8.28 -0.53 3.03
N ASN A 460 -7.80 -1.27 4.02
CA ASN A 460 -7.22 -2.61 3.92
C ASN A 460 -7.39 -3.36 5.26
N GLU A 461 -6.77 -4.52 5.36
CA GLU A 461 -6.72 -5.38 6.53
C GLU A 461 -6.15 -4.67 7.77
N ASP A 462 -5.13 -3.82 7.62
CA ASP A 462 -4.55 -3.07 8.74
C ASP A 462 -5.53 -2.04 9.29
N PHE A 463 -6.21 -1.30 8.41
CA PHE A 463 -7.27 -0.36 8.79
C PHE A 463 -8.39 -1.04 9.57
N LEU A 464 -8.82 -2.24 9.14
CA LEU A 464 -9.87 -2.99 9.81
C LEU A 464 -9.38 -3.59 11.15
N ALA A 465 -8.15 -4.10 11.17
CA ALA A 465 -7.50 -4.63 12.36
C ALA A 465 -7.40 -3.55 13.46
N ALA A 466 -6.90 -2.36 13.12
CA ALA A 466 -6.75 -1.25 14.04
C ALA A 466 -8.09 -0.76 14.58
N LYS A 467 -9.10 -0.55 13.72
CA LYS A 467 -10.40 0.00 14.14
C LYS A 467 -11.25 -0.95 14.97
N HIS A 468 -11.09 -2.27 14.79
CA HIS A 468 -11.95 -3.27 15.43
C HIS A 468 -11.21 -4.15 16.45
N GLY A 469 -9.92 -3.93 16.66
CA GLY A 469 -9.10 -4.73 17.58
C GLY A 469 -9.00 -6.20 17.18
N VAL A 470 -8.94 -6.48 15.87
CA VAL A 470 -8.82 -7.83 15.32
C VAL A 470 -7.43 -8.06 14.73
N LYS A 471 -7.00 -9.31 14.56
CA LYS A 471 -5.71 -9.62 13.91
C LYS A 471 -5.83 -9.47 12.40
N LYS A 472 -4.89 -8.77 11.76
CA LYS A 472 -4.89 -8.56 10.30
C LYS A 472 -4.97 -9.86 9.50
N SER A 473 -4.26 -10.91 9.92
CA SER A 473 -4.28 -12.24 9.30
C SER A 473 -5.62 -12.98 9.39
N GLN A 474 -6.58 -12.47 10.16
CA GLN A 474 -7.92 -13.03 10.29
C GLN A 474 -8.98 -12.21 9.56
N VAL A 475 -8.61 -11.10 8.93
CA VAL A 475 -9.53 -10.24 8.20
C VAL A 475 -9.76 -10.83 6.81
N THR A 476 -11.03 -11.04 6.47
CA THR A 476 -11.47 -11.31 5.10
C THR A 476 -12.09 -10.05 4.52
N ILE A 477 -11.68 -9.66 3.32
CA ILE A 477 -12.21 -8.50 2.58
C ILE A 477 -12.68 -8.97 1.22
N LEU A 478 -13.93 -8.66 0.90
CA LEU A 478 -14.56 -8.97 -0.37
C LEU A 478 -15.07 -7.69 -1.04
N GLU A 479 -15.04 -7.68 -2.37
CA GLU A 479 -15.54 -6.59 -3.20
C GLU A 479 -16.59 -7.08 -4.19
N ALA A 480 -17.43 -6.16 -4.68
CA ALA A 480 -18.44 -6.39 -5.70
C ALA A 480 -19.24 -7.70 -5.46
N ASN A 481 -19.13 -8.67 -6.36
CA ASN A 481 -19.83 -9.95 -6.28
C ASN A 481 -19.00 -11.04 -5.56
N ALA A 482 -18.57 -10.75 -4.33
CA ALA A 482 -17.73 -11.64 -3.51
C ALA A 482 -16.37 -11.96 -4.12
N GLU A 483 -15.81 -11.02 -4.87
CA GLU A 483 -14.43 -11.09 -5.35
C GLU A 483 -13.49 -10.97 -4.15
N VAL A 484 -12.53 -11.89 -4.06
CA VAL A 484 -11.60 -11.94 -2.92
C VAL A 484 -10.55 -10.85 -3.08
N VAL A 485 -10.49 -9.96 -2.09
CA VAL A 485 -9.35 -9.07 -1.89
C VAL A 485 -8.39 -9.74 -0.90
N GLU A 486 -8.91 -10.16 0.25
CA GLU A 486 -8.17 -10.88 1.30
C GLU A 486 -9.02 -12.01 1.89
N GLY A 487 -8.39 -13.12 2.28
CA GLY A 487 -9.06 -14.26 2.93
C GLY A 487 -9.83 -15.18 1.98
N SER A 488 -11.06 -15.58 2.35
CA SER A 488 -11.89 -16.53 1.60
C SER A 488 -13.35 -16.07 1.50
N ASN A 489 -14.00 -16.32 0.36
CA ASN A 489 -15.40 -15.96 0.14
C ASN A 489 -16.41 -17.07 0.50
N GLU A 490 -15.96 -18.25 0.95
CA GLU A 490 -16.81 -19.42 1.17
C GLU A 490 -17.98 -19.15 2.13
N GLU A 491 -17.72 -18.52 3.28
CA GLU A 491 -18.76 -18.22 4.27
C GLU A 491 -19.79 -17.22 3.72
N TYR A 492 -19.35 -16.24 2.93
CA TYR A 492 -20.25 -15.28 2.31
C TYR A 492 -21.12 -15.93 1.24
N LEU A 493 -20.52 -16.79 0.40
CA LEU A 493 -21.27 -17.53 -0.61
C LEU A 493 -22.29 -18.47 0.01
N ALA A 494 -22.00 -19.08 1.16
CA ALA A 494 -22.96 -19.86 1.94
C ALA A 494 -24.14 -19.00 2.43
N LEU A 495 -23.87 -17.79 2.96
CA LEU A 495 -24.90 -16.83 3.35
C LEU A 495 -25.78 -16.44 2.14
N ILE A 496 -25.17 -16.10 1.00
CA ILE A 496 -25.90 -15.72 -0.21
C ILE A 496 -26.74 -16.88 -0.75
N ASN A 497 -26.23 -18.11 -0.70
CA ASN A 497 -26.99 -19.30 -1.07
C ASN A 497 -28.21 -19.51 -0.15
N TYR A 498 -28.03 -19.38 1.16
CA TYR A 498 -29.14 -19.44 2.12
C TYR A 498 -30.20 -18.36 1.83
N VAL A 499 -29.77 -17.10 1.67
CA VAL A 499 -30.66 -15.98 1.35
C VAL A 499 -31.42 -16.20 0.04
N SER A 500 -30.79 -16.82 -0.95
CA SER A 500 -31.40 -17.12 -2.25
C SER A 500 -32.46 -18.22 -2.18
N THR A 501 -32.27 -19.23 -1.33
CA THR A 501 -33.04 -20.47 -1.35
C THR A 501 -34.06 -20.60 -0.23
N ALA A 502 -33.77 -20.08 0.97
CA ALA A 502 -34.68 -20.13 2.11
C ALA A 502 -35.95 -19.32 1.88
N SER A 503 -37.05 -19.61 2.56
CA SER A 503 -38.24 -18.74 2.48
C SER A 503 -38.02 -17.48 3.34
N PRO A 504 -38.11 -16.24 2.79
CA PRO A 504 -37.92 -15.01 3.57
C PRO A 504 -38.99 -14.77 4.63
N THR A 505 -40.11 -15.47 4.53
CA THR A 505 -41.22 -15.42 5.50
C THR A 505 -41.13 -16.55 6.53
N ALA A 506 -40.10 -17.40 6.47
CA ALA A 506 -39.85 -18.38 7.51
C ALA A 506 -39.47 -17.68 8.83
N ALA A 507 -39.89 -18.26 9.95
CA ALA A 507 -39.71 -17.65 11.27
C ALA A 507 -38.23 -17.48 11.66
N ASP A 508 -37.36 -18.36 11.15
CA ASP A 508 -35.93 -18.40 11.43
C ASP A 508 -35.07 -17.65 10.39
N PHE A 509 -35.66 -17.19 9.28
CA PHE A 509 -34.91 -16.55 8.18
C PHE A 509 -34.13 -15.32 8.67
N TYR A 510 -34.83 -14.40 9.33
CA TYR A 510 -34.22 -13.16 9.79
C TYR A 510 -33.17 -13.41 10.88
N ALA A 511 -33.44 -14.33 11.81
CA ALA A 511 -32.49 -14.70 12.86
C ALA A 511 -31.22 -15.35 12.28
N SER A 512 -31.36 -16.23 11.29
CA SER A 512 -30.24 -16.93 10.63
C SER A 512 -29.33 -15.98 9.85
N VAL A 513 -29.92 -14.99 9.16
CA VAL A 513 -29.15 -13.95 8.46
C VAL A 513 -28.50 -13.00 9.46
N SER A 514 -29.24 -12.55 10.48
CA SER A 514 -28.74 -11.62 11.51
C SER A 514 -27.63 -12.22 12.39
N ALA A 515 -27.52 -13.55 12.45
CA ALA A 515 -26.41 -14.23 13.11
C ALA A 515 -25.09 -14.06 12.33
N GLN A 516 -25.15 -13.87 11.02
CA GLN A 516 -23.99 -13.86 10.11
C GLN A 516 -23.59 -12.45 9.65
N MET A 517 -24.54 -11.51 9.56
CA MET A 517 -24.28 -10.13 9.13
C MET A 517 -24.76 -9.11 10.17
N ASP A 518 -24.06 -7.98 10.27
CA ASP A 518 -24.51 -6.86 11.08
C ASP A 518 -25.61 -6.10 10.32
N ILE A 519 -26.86 -6.28 10.79
CA ILE A 519 -28.05 -5.68 10.17
C ILE A 519 -28.04 -4.16 10.30
N ASP A 520 -27.59 -3.61 11.43
CA ASP A 520 -27.61 -2.16 11.66
C ASP A 520 -26.57 -1.47 10.77
N ASN A 521 -25.36 -2.03 10.68
CA ASN A 521 -24.36 -1.59 9.72
C ASN A 521 -24.88 -1.68 8.28
N PHE A 522 -25.51 -2.79 7.87
CA PHE A 522 -26.03 -2.94 6.51
C PHE A 522 -27.14 -1.93 6.20
N ILE A 523 -28.09 -1.70 7.13
CA ILE A 523 -29.15 -0.69 6.94
C ILE A 523 -28.54 0.71 6.82
N ALA A 524 -27.57 1.05 7.67
CA ALA A 524 -26.88 2.34 7.59
C ALA A 524 -26.19 2.55 6.24
N TYR A 525 -25.51 1.52 5.73
CA TYR A 525 -24.82 1.52 4.44
C TYR A 525 -25.80 1.73 3.28
N GLN A 526 -26.91 0.99 3.28
CA GLN A 526 -27.97 1.14 2.28
C GLN A 526 -28.59 2.54 2.34
N ALA A 527 -28.86 3.05 3.55
CA ALA A 527 -29.51 4.34 3.73
C ALA A 527 -28.68 5.49 3.17
N ILE A 528 -27.36 5.53 3.43
CA ILE A 528 -26.50 6.59 2.91
C ILE A 528 -26.36 6.50 1.39
N GLN A 529 -26.10 5.32 0.81
CA GLN A 529 -25.95 5.15 -0.64
C GLN A 529 -27.22 5.57 -1.39
N ILE A 530 -28.39 5.21 -0.86
CA ILE A 530 -29.69 5.62 -1.38
C ILE A 530 -29.89 7.14 -1.22
N PHE A 531 -29.60 7.70 -0.04
CA PHE A 531 -29.78 9.12 0.23
C PHE A 531 -28.93 9.97 -0.72
N ILE A 532 -27.64 9.64 -0.87
CA ILE A 532 -26.73 10.32 -1.79
C ILE A 532 -26.99 10.01 -3.26
N ALA A 533 -27.86 9.04 -3.55
CA ALA A 533 -28.23 8.65 -4.91
C ALA A 533 -27.04 8.21 -5.78
N ASN A 534 -26.02 7.59 -5.17
CA ASN A 534 -24.76 7.23 -5.81
C ASN A 534 -25.00 6.52 -7.15
N ASP A 535 -24.50 7.11 -8.24
CA ASP A 535 -24.72 6.62 -9.60
C ASP A 535 -23.88 5.38 -9.94
N ASP A 536 -22.80 5.14 -9.19
CA ASP A 536 -21.86 4.03 -9.41
C ASP A 536 -22.07 2.89 -8.40
N TRP A 537 -23.30 2.75 -7.90
CA TRP A 537 -23.74 1.75 -6.94
C TRP A 537 -25.19 1.33 -7.30
N PRO A 538 -25.62 0.07 -7.13
CA PRO A 538 -24.96 -1.05 -6.43
C PRO A 538 -24.21 -2.06 -7.31
N ASP A 539 -23.80 -1.78 -8.55
CA ASP A 539 -22.94 -2.71 -9.29
C ASP A 539 -21.46 -2.57 -8.93
N ARG A 540 -21.05 -1.38 -8.49
CA ARG A 540 -19.67 -1.04 -8.07
C ARG A 540 -19.67 -0.39 -6.69
N ASN A 541 -18.46 -0.07 -6.21
CA ASN A 541 -18.21 0.58 -4.92
C ASN A 541 -18.85 -0.17 -3.74
N ILE A 542 -18.79 -1.50 -3.80
CA ILE A 542 -19.21 -2.41 -2.74
C ILE A 542 -17.96 -3.09 -2.19
N LYS A 543 -17.75 -2.94 -0.88
CA LYS A 543 -16.71 -3.61 -0.11
C LYS A 543 -17.28 -4.00 1.23
N PHE A 544 -17.00 -5.22 1.66
CA PHE A 544 -17.47 -5.77 2.91
C PHE A 544 -16.46 -6.74 3.47
N TRP A 545 -16.51 -6.92 4.78
CA TRP A 545 -15.46 -7.63 5.50
C TRP A 545 -16.03 -8.41 6.68
N LYS A 546 -15.24 -9.37 7.16
CA LYS A 546 -15.50 -10.15 8.37
C LYS A 546 -14.17 -10.58 9.01
N ALA A 547 -14.19 -10.76 10.32
CA ALA A 547 -13.20 -11.47 11.12
C ALA A 547 -13.91 -12.46 12.08
N PRO A 548 -13.22 -13.41 12.73
CA PRO A 548 -13.86 -14.44 13.55
C PRO A 548 -14.76 -13.92 14.67
N THR A 549 -14.44 -12.75 15.25
CA THR A 549 -15.19 -12.11 16.32
C THR A 549 -16.25 -11.13 15.81
N THR A 550 -16.38 -10.94 14.50
CA THR A 550 -17.31 -10.00 13.88
C THR A 550 -18.30 -10.70 12.96
N LYS A 551 -19.32 -9.95 12.55
CA LYS A 551 -20.27 -10.35 11.49
C LYS A 551 -19.85 -9.71 10.17
N TRP A 552 -20.46 -10.12 9.06
CA TRP A 552 -20.30 -9.40 7.79
C TRP A 552 -20.74 -7.94 7.94
N ARG A 553 -19.85 -7.02 7.56
CA ARG A 553 -20.04 -5.55 7.62
C ARG A 553 -19.66 -4.90 6.30
N TRP A 554 -20.34 -3.84 5.94
CA TRP A 554 -20.09 -3.04 4.75
C TRP A 554 -19.31 -1.78 5.09
N ILE A 555 -18.44 -1.40 4.16
CA ILE A 555 -17.57 -0.24 4.23
C ILE A 555 -18.11 0.81 3.26
N LEU A 556 -18.28 2.04 3.72
CA LEU A 556 -18.61 3.18 2.87
C LEU A 556 -17.32 3.78 2.30
N PHE A 557 -17.18 3.71 0.97
CA PHE A 557 -16.07 4.29 0.23
C PHE A 557 -16.53 4.65 -1.19
N ASP A 558 -15.73 5.49 -1.87
CA ASP A 558 -15.93 5.90 -3.26
C ASP A 558 -17.35 6.44 -3.53
N THR A 559 -17.65 7.55 -2.85
CA THR A 559 -18.98 8.17 -2.85
C THR A 559 -19.06 9.46 -3.66
N ASP A 560 -17.98 9.85 -4.36
CA ASP A 560 -17.91 11.09 -5.14
C ASP A 560 -18.96 11.18 -6.26
N PHE A 561 -19.48 10.05 -6.75
CA PHE A 561 -20.57 10.00 -7.72
C PHE A 561 -21.97 10.13 -7.06
N GLY A 562 -22.04 10.67 -5.84
CA GLY A 562 -23.26 11.06 -5.16
C GLY A 562 -23.73 12.48 -5.50
N PHE A 563 -25.00 12.76 -5.21
CA PHE A 563 -25.68 14.05 -5.41
C PHE A 563 -25.54 14.60 -6.84
N GLY A 564 -25.78 13.75 -7.85
CA GLY A 564 -25.97 14.17 -9.24
C GLY A 564 -24.76 14.81 -9.90
N LEU A 565 -23.57 14.21 -9.71
CA LEU A 565 -22.28 14.74 -10.19
C LEU A 565 -22.27 15.11 -11.68
N TYR A 566 -22.78 14.24 -12.55
CA TYR A 566 -22.88 14.52 -14.00
C TYR A 566 -24.30 14.79 -14.46
N GLU A 567 -25.30 14.21 -13.79
CA GLU A 567 -26.72 14.44 -14.06
C GLU A 567 -27.39 14.94 -12.79
N ASN A 568 -27.73 16.24 -12.75
CA ASN A 568 -28.35 16.88 -11.59
C ASN A 568 -29.84 16.50 -11.44
N ASN A 569 -30.10 15.21 -11.20
CA ASN A 569 -31.43 14.66 -10.98
C ASN A 569 -31.68 14.43 -9.49
N VAL A 570 -32.11 15.48 -8.79
CA VAL A 570 -32.45 15.39 -7.35
C VAL A 570 -33.64 14.46 -7.06
N SER A 571 -34.51 14.25 -8.05
CA SER A 571 -35.68 13.37 -7.97
C SER A 571 -35.37 11.90 -8.26
N LYS A 572 -34.11 11.51 -8.50
CA LYS A 572 -33.73 10.11 -8.80
C LYS A 572 -34.22 9.16 -7.70
N ASN A 573 -35.04 8.18 -8.08
CA ASN A 573 -35.57 7.18 -7.16
C ASN A 573 -34.57 6.02 -6.94
N SER A 574 -33.54 6.31 -6.13
CA SER A 574 -32.51 5.34 -5.74
C SER A 574 -33.04 4.21 -4.84
N ILE A 575 -34.17 4.39 -4.14
CA ILE A 575 -34.82 3.32 -3.38
C ILE A 575 -35.34 2.24 -4.34
N ALA A 576 -36.08 2.65 -5.37
CA ALA A 576 -36.56 1.71 -6.40
C ALA A 576 -35.38 1.02 -7.09
N HIS A 577 -34.29 1.74 -7.35
CA HIS A 577 -33.06 1.17 -7.90
C HIS A 577 -32.44 0.10 -6.98
N ALA A 578 -32.26 0.41 -5.69
CA ALA A 578 -31.68 -0.50 -4.70
C ALA A 578 -32.53 -1.76 -4.43
N THR A 579 -33.84 -1.69 -4.71
CA THR A 579 -34.80 -2.76 -4.40
C THR A 579 -35.33 -3.49 -5.63
N ALA A 580 -34.87 -3.14 -6.84
CA ALA A 580 -35.26 -3.81 -8.07
C ALA A 580 -34.47 -5.13 -8.28
N ALA A 581 -35.17 -6.15 -8.82
CA ALA A 581 -34.57 -7.46 -9.08
C ALA A 581 -33.55 -7.44 -10.22
N ASN A 582 -33.77 -6.58 -11.22
CA ASN A 582 -32.86 -6.30 -12.33
C ASN A 582 -33.02 -4.83 -12.72
N SER A 583 -31.99 -4.26 -13.34
CA SER A 583 -32.03 -2.91 -13.90
C SER A 583 -32.84 -2.83 -15.20
N THR A 584 -33.42 -1.66 -15.44
CA THR A 584 -33.52 -1.05 -16.77
C THR A 584 -32.35 -0.09 -17.08
N MET A 585 -31.47 0.22 -16.11
CA MET A 585 -30.44 1.28 -16.18
C MET A 585 -28.96 0.82 -16.22
N GLY A 586 -28.68 -0.47 -16.19
CA GLY A 586 -27.34 -1.06 -16.35
C GLY A 586 -26.48 -1.24 -15.07
N THR A 587 -26.85 -0.67 -13.93
CA THR A 587 -25.96 -0.53 -12.73
C THR A 587 -26.48 -1.20 -11.43
N ASN A 588 -27.47 -2.09 -11.50
CA ASN A 588 -27.91 -2.91 -10.35
C ASN A 588 -28.17 -4.37 -10.76
N PRO A 589 -27.11 -5.18 -10.95
CA PRO A 589 -27.26 -6.59 -11.29
C PRO A 589 -27.98 -7.36 -10.16
N PRO A 590 -28.68 -8.46 -10.48
CA PRO A 590 -29.56 -9.15 -9.52
C PRO A 590 -28.85 -9.60 -8.24
N TRP A 591 -27.56 -9.94 -8.32
CA TRP A 591 -26.74 -10.34 -7.17
C TRP A 591 -26.56 -9.19 -6.17
N SER A 592 -26.41 -7.95 -6.65
CA SER A 592 -26.06 -6.79 -5.81
C SER A 592 -27.20 -6.34 -4.88
N THR A 593 -28.44 -6.47 -5.34
CA THR A 593 -29.63 -6.08 -4.58
C THR A 593 -30.28 -7.24 -3.83
N LEU A 594 -29.78 -8.47 -4.01
CA LEU A 594 -30.40 -9.69 -3.50
C LEU A 594 -30.65 -9.63 -1.99
N LEU A 595 -29.62 -9.30 -1.20
CA LEU A 595 -29.72 -9.22 0.26
C LEU A 595 -30.84 -8.27 0.69
N LEU A 596 -30.83 -7.03 0.20
CA LEU A 596 -31.83 -6.03 0.56
C LEU A 596 -33.24 -6.47 0.14
N ARG A 597 -33.42 -6.94 -1.10
CA ARG A 597 -34.73 -7.38 -1.61
C ARG A 597 -35.33 -8.50 -0.76
N ARG A 598 -34.51 -9.48 -0.40
CA ARG A 598 -34.94 -10.67 0.34
C ARG A 598 -35.22 -10.32 1.81
N LEU A 599 -34.37 -9.51 2.43
CA LEU A 599 -34.59 -9.01 3.78
C LEU A 599 -35.85 -8.13 3.88
N LEU A 600 -36.12 -7.28 2.88
CA LEU A 600 -37.36 -6.47 2.84
C LEU A 600 -38.64 -7.28 2.74
N MET A 601 -38.59 -8.58 2.44
CA MET A 601 -39.78 -9.44 2.52
C MET A 601 -40.13 -9.83 3.97
N ASN A 602 -39.17 -9.75 4.88
CA ASN A 602 -39.40 -9.97 6.30
C ASN A 602 -39.99 -8.69 6.97
N PRO A 603 -41.12 -8.80 7.69
CA PRO A 603 -41.77 -7.62 8.30
C PRO A 603 -40.92 -6.87 9.32
N GLU A 604 -40.14 -7.58 10.13
CA GLU A 604 -39.28 -6.99 11.17
C GLU A 604 -38.15 -6.17 10.54
N PHE A 605 -37.42 -6.76 9.58
CA PHE A 605 -36.38 -6.03 8.86
C PHE A 605 -36.97 -4.84 8.09
N LYS A 606 -38.11 -5.00 7.43
CA LYS A 606 -38.76 -3.92 6.68
C LYS A 606 -39.12 -2.75 7.59
N ALA A 607 -39.72 -3.02 8.75
CA ALA A 607 -40.01 -1.99 9.74
C ALA A 607 -38.73 -1.30 10.22
N LYS A 608 -37.69 -2.07 10.55
CA LYS A 608 -36.39 -1.55 10.98
C LYS A 608 -35.72 -0.66 9.92
N PHE A 609 -35.75 -1.08 8.65
CA PHE A 609 -35.21 -0.30 7.52
C PHE A 609 -35.94 1.03 7.35
N ILE A 610 -37.29 1.02 7.37
CA ILE A 610 -38.09 2.24 7.22
C ILE A 610 -37.90 3.17 8.43
N SER A 611 -37.92 2.64 9.66
CA SER A 611 -37.70 3.43 10.89
C SER A 611 -36.31 4.06 10.91
N TYR A 612 -35.26 3.31 10.56
CA TYR A 612 -33.91 3.87 10.49
C TYR A 612 -33.82 5.00 9.44
N PHE A 613 -34.43 4.83 8.26
CA PHE A 613 -34.42 5.88 7.24
C PHE A 613 -35.18 7.13 7.70
N ALA A 614 -36.34 6.94 8.34
CA ALA A 614 -37.11 8.03 8.95
C ALA A 614 -36.30 8.77 10.04
N ASP A 615 -35.61 8.02 10.90
CA ASP A 615 -34.71 8.59 11.92
C ASP A 615 -33.63 9.46 11.29
N GLN A 616 -32.96 8.98 10.24
CA GLN A 616 -31.92 9.77 9.56
C GLN A 616 -32.52 11.01 8.89
N LEU A 617 -33.71 10.92 8.26
CA LEU A 617 -34.42 12.07 7.66
C LEU A 617 -34.92 13.09 8.69
N ASN A 618 -35.05 12.72 9.97
CA ASN A 618 -35.34 13.62 11.08
C ASN A 618 -34.10 14.07 11.85
N SER A 619 -32.91 13.63 11.44
CA SER A 619 -31.64 13.93 12.09
C SER A 619 -30.56 14.20 11.05
N ARG A 620 -29.64 13.24 10.83
CA ARG A 620 -28.44 13.36 9.99
C ARG A 620 -28.70 13.91 8.58
N PHE A 621 -29.80 13.51 7.95
CA PHE A 621 -30.16 13.87 6.58
C PHE A 621 -31.06 15.10 6.49
N LEU A 622 -31.28 15.84 7.58
CA LEU A 622 -31.89 17.17 7.51
C LEU A 622 -31.02 18.12 6.68
N PRO A 623 -31.62 19.02 5.88
CA PRO A 623 -30.88 20.00 5.07
C PRO A 623 -29.78 20.74 5.83
N ASP A 624 -30.09 21.23 7.02
CA ASP A 624 -29.15 22.00 7.84
C ASP A 624 -27.99 21.13 8.34
N ASN A 625 -28.25 19.87 8.68
CA ASN A 625 -27.21 18.95 9.16
C ASN A 625 -26.29 18.48 8.04
N VAL A 626 -26.83 18.22 6.84
CA VAL A 626 -26.00 17.91 5.67
C VAL A 626 -25.16 19.13 5.27
N SER A 627 -25.75 20.32 5.30
CA SER A 627 -25.04 21.57 5.01
C SER A 627 -23.98 21.90 6.04
N ALA A 628 -24.21 21.58 7.32
CA ALA A 628 -23.25 21.74 8.41
C ALA A 628 -22.03 20.81 8.27
N VAL A 629 -22.10 19.77 7.44
CA VAL A 629 -20.94 18.95 7.06
C VAL A 629 -20.26 19.50 5.81
N ILE A 630 -21.03 19.83 4.77
CA ILE A 630 -20.47 20.26 3.47
C ILE A 630 -19.81 21.64 3.56
N ALA A 631 -20.45 22.62 4.19
CA ALA A 631 -19.99 24.01 4.15
C ALA A 631 -18.62 24.22 4.84
N PRO A 632 -18.34 23.63 6.02
CA PRO A 632 -17.01 23.72 6.62
C PRO A 632 -15.91 23.07 5.76
N LEU A 633 -16.20 21.96 5.11
CA LEU A 633 -15.25 21.29 4.20
C LEU A 633 -14.96 22.13 2.96
N ALA A 634 -15.96 22.83 2.43
CA ALA A 634 -15.76 23.77 1.33
C ALA A 634 -14.90 24.96 1.79
N GLU A 635 -15.19 25.51 2.97
CA GLU A 635 -14.41 26.63 3.52
C GLU A 635 -12.95 26.26 3.78
N GLU A 636 -12.69 25.04 4.27
CA GLU A 636 -11.33 24.51 4.51
C GLU A 636 -10.44 24.60 3.26
N ILE A 637 -10.99 24.31 2.08
CA ILE A 637 -10.21 24.25 0.83
C ILE A 637 -10.31 25.52 -0.02
N ARG A 638 -11.21 26.45 0.32
CA ARG A 638 -11.56 27.60 -0.53
C ARG A 638 -10.34 28.42 -0.96
N SER A 639 -9.42 28.70 -0.05
CA SER A 639 -8.22 29.51 -0.35
C SER A 639 -7.19 28.77 -1.22
N GLU A 640 -7.28 27.44 -1.31
CA GLU A 640 -6.40 26.61 -2.12
C GLU A 640 -6.88 26.47 -3.58
N ILE A 641 -8.19 26.65 -3.82
CA ILE A 641 -8.83 26.51 -5.15
C ILE A 641 -8.14 27.34 -6.25
N PRO A 642 -7.67 28.58 -6.03
CA PRO A 642 -6.93 29.32 -7.06
C PRO A 642 -5.67 28.60 -7.55
N GLN A 643 -4.85 28.03 -6.66
CA GLN A 643 -3.63 27.30 -7.02
C GLN A 643 -3.96 25.99 -7.73
N GLN A 644 -4.96 25.25 -7.24
CA GLN A 644 -5.48 24.05 -7.89
C GLN A 644 -5.96 24.33 -9.32
N ARG A 645 -6.68 25.44 -9.51
CA ARG A 645 -7.20 25.88 -10.81
C ARG A 645 -6.09 26.26 -11.77
N GLU A 646 -5.10 27.02 -11.30
CA GLU A 646 -3.94 27.43 -12.09
C GLU A 646 -3.19 26.22 -12.65
N ARG A 647 -3.00 25.18 -11.85
CA ARG A 647 -2.30 23.97 -12.28
C ARG A 647 -3.11 23.07 -13.20
N TRP A 648 -4.37 22.78 -12.86
CA TRP A 648 -5.09 21.65 -13.45
C TRP A 648 -6.30 22.01 -14.31
N ALA A 649 -6.97 23.13 -14.06
CA ALA A 649 -8.29 23.41 -14.65
C ALA A 649 -8.29 24.49 -15.73
N GLY A 650 -7.27 25.36 -15.76
CA GLY A 650 -7.28 26.55 -16.60
C GLY A 650 -8.45 27.49 -16.22
N ARG A 651 -9.03 28.20 -17.20
CA ARG A 651 -9.93 29.35 -16.94
C ARG A 651 -11.42 29.00 -16.72
N ASN A 652 -11.86 27.76 -16.98
CA ASN A 652 -13.29 27.45 -17.13
C ASN A 652 -13.95 26.74 -15.94
N TRP A 653 -13.25 26.54 -14.82
CA TRP A 653 -13.80 25.89 -13.64
C TRP A 653 -14.34 26.91 -12.62
N ASP A 654 -15.67 26.91 -12.44
CA ASP A 654 -16.37 27.68 -11.40
C ASP A 654 -16.69 26.78 -10.20
N TRP A 655 -15.72 26.68 -9.30
CA TRP A 655 -15.84 25.87 -8.08
C TRP A 655 -16.97 26.35 -7.14
N GLU A 656 -17.27 27.65 -7.10
CA GLU A 656 -18.32 28.19 -6.24
C GLU A 656 -19.71 27.73 -6.69
N GLU A 657 -19.93 27.65 -8.01
CA GLU A 657 -21.15 27.06 -8.57
C GLU A 657 -21.25 25.56 -8.31
N GLU A 658 -20.15 24.81 -8.41
CA GLU A 658 -20.14 23.38 -8.07
C GLU A 658 -20.56 23.14 -6.61
N VAL A 659 -20.03 23.93 -5.67
CA VAL A 659 -20.41 23.85 -4.24
C VAL A 659 -21.86 24.28 -4.02
N ARG A 660 -22.32 25.35 -4.68
CA ARG A 660 -23.71 25.82 -4.61
C ARG A 660 -24.70 24.78 -5.13
N SER A 661 -24.37 24.13 -6.23
CA SER A 661 -25.17 23.04 -6.82
C SER A 661 -25.28 21.86 -5.84
N LEU A 662 -24.17 21.46 -5.21
CA LEU A 662 -24.15 20.39 -4.21
C LEU A 662 -25.03 20.72 -2.99
N LEU A 663 -24.95 21.94 -2.46
CA LEU A 663 -25.79 22.39 -1.33
C LEU A 663 -27.28 22.48 -1.72
N THR A 664 -27.57 22.93 -2.94
CA THR A 664 -28.95 22.98 -3.46
C THR A 664 -29.56 21.58 -3.58
N TYR A 665 -28.77 20.61 -4.06
CA TYR A 665 -29.15 19.21 -4.09
C TYR A 665 -29.45 18.70 -2.67
N ALA A 666 -28.52 18.92 -1.74
CA ALA A 666 -28.64 18.50 -0.34
C ALA A 666 -29.91 19.05 0.32
N SER A 667 -30.25 20.33 0.09
CA SER A 667 -31.45 20.95 0.64
C SER A 667 -32.75 20.36 0.10
N SER A 668 -32.75 19.89 -1.15
CA SER A 668 -33.96 19.42 -1.83
C SER A 668 -34.17 17.91 -1.68
N ARG A 669 -33.08 17.15 -1.52
CA ARG A 669 -33.07 15.68 -1.52
C ARG A 669 -34.01 15.03 -0.50
N PRO A 670 -34.09 15.45 0.78
CA PRO A 670 -34.93 14.78 1.78
C PRO A 670 -36.41 14.69 1.39
N THR A 671 -36.94 15.73 0.73
CA THR A 671 -38.33 15.77 0.27
C THR A 671 -38.65 14.64 -0.70
N TYR A 672 -37.78 14.40 -1.68
CA TYR A 672 -37.95 13.32 -2.66
C TYR A 672 -37.80 11.94 -2.00
N VAL A 673 -36.87 11.79 -1.06
CA VAL A 673 -36.66 10.52 -0.36
C VAL A 673 -37.88 10.13 0.49
N TRP A 674 -38.53 11.09 1.17
CA TRP A 674 -39.82 10.86 1.82
C TRP A 674 -40.90 10.38 0.84
N GLN A 675 -40.99 10.97 -0.35
CA GLN A 675 -41.95 10.55 -1.39
C GLN A 675 -41.64 9.14 -1.90
N HIS A 676 -40.37 8.82 -2.11
CA HIS A 676 -39.93 7.50 -2.59
C HIS A 676 -40.21 6.39 -1.56
N LEU A 677 -39.97 6.64 -0.26
CA LEU A 677 -40.31 5.69 0.81
C LEU A 677 -41.80 5.37 0.80
N ARG A 678 -42.66 6.39 0.67
CA ARG A 678 -44.12 6.22 0.57
C ARG A 678 -44.51 5.36 -0.62
N SER A 679 -44.03 5.72 -1.81
CA SER A 679 -44.38 5.00 -3.02
C SER A 679 -43.87 3.56 -3.02
N GLN A 680 -42.64 3.35 -2.54
CA GLN A 680 -42.01 2.02 -2.57
C GLN A 680 -42.67 1.04 -1.62
N PHE A 681 -43.05 1.51 -0.43
CA PHE A 681 -43.57 0.65 0.65
C PHE A 681 -45.08 0.79 0.86
N ALA A 682 -45.78 1.50 -0.04
CA ALA A 682 -47.21 1.76 0.02
C ALA A 682 -47.65 2.38 1.37
N LEU A 683 -46.86 3.34 1.87
CA LEU A 683 -47.11 4.01 3.15
C LEU A 683 -47.99 5.24 2.98
N SER A 684 -48.79 5.55 4.00
CA SER A 684 -49.57 6.78 4.09
C SER A 684 -48.67 8.03 4.20
N ALA A 685 -49.29 9.21 4.28
CA ALA A 685 -48.53 10.44 4.53
C ALA A 685 -47.89 10.38 5.93
N PRO A 686 -46.64 10.85 6.10
CA PRO A 686 -45.99 10.85 7.40
C PRO A 686 -46.80 11.66 8.42
N VAL A 687 -46.94 11.11 9.62
CA VAL A 687 -47.48 11.79 10.80
C VAL A 687 -46.35 12.46 11.56
N THR A 688 -46.67 13.52 12.30
CA THR A 688 -45.67 14.22 13.13
C THR A 688 -45.74 13.68 14.56
N LEU A 689 -44.61 13.18 15.05
CA LEU A 689 -44.38 12.90 16.46
C LEU A 689 -43.72 14.14 17.08
N SER A 690 -44.28 14.64 18.18
CA SER A 690 -43.73 15.78 18.91
C SER A 690 -43.43 15.42 20.36
N ILE A 691 -42.29 15.88 20.85
CA ILE A 691 -41.90 15.86 22.25
C ILE A 691 -41.89 17.31 22.72
N GLU A 692 -42.67 17.58 23.77
CA GLU A 692 -42.82 18.92 24.34
C GLU A 692 -42.32 18.93 25.78
N ALA A 693 -41.63 20.00 26.16
CA ALA A 693 -41.16 20.25 27.52
C ALA A 693 -40.26 19.13 28.10
N LEU A 694 -39.28 18.66 27.32
CA LEU A 694 -38.30 17.68 27.79
C LEU A 694 -37.44 18.29 28.91
N ASP A 695 -37.53 17.70 30.11
CA ASP A 695 -36.68 18.05 31.26
C ASP A 695 -35.44 17.13 31.28
N HIS A 696 -34.31 17.68 30.87
CA HIS A 696 -33.03 16.98 30.85
C HIS A 696 -32.46 16.66 32.24
N VAL A 697 -32.97 17.29 33.31
CA VAL A 697 -32.62 16.94 34.68
C VAL A 697 -33.35 15.67 35.11
N ALA A 698 -34.60 15.50 34.66
CA ALA A 698 -35.42 14.33 34.99
C ALA A 698 -35.03 13.08 34.17
N GLY A 699 -34.44 13.25 32.99
CA GLY A 699 -33.95 12.13 32.17
C GLY A 699 -33.70 12.49 30.71
N SER A 700 -33.58 11.47 29.86
CA SER A 700 -33.37 11.62 28.42
C SER A 700 -34.43 10.84 27.64
N VAL A 701 -34.87 11.38 26.51
CA VAL A 701 -35.74 10.69 25.56
C VAL A 701 -34.94 10.30 24.32
N ARG A 702 -35.16 9.08 23.85
CA ARG A 702 -34.68 8.58 22.57
C ARG A 702 -35.89 8.11 21.78
N VAL A 703 -35.98 8.52 20.52
CA VAL A 703 -36.96 8.02 19.56
C VAL A 703 -36.22 7.11 18.60
N ASN A 704 -36.44 5.80 18.68
CA ASN A 704 -35.69 4.78 17.97
C ASN A 704 -34.17 4.96 18.14
N SER A 705 -33.46 5.38 17.08
CA SER A 705 -32.02 5.67 17.09
C SER A 705 -31.67 7.15 17.35
N VAL A 706 -32.67 8.05 17.40
CA VAL A 706 -32.46 9.49 17.55
C VAL A 706 -32.50 9.90 19.03
N GLY A 707 -31.37 10.36 19.56
CA GLY A 707 -31.31 10.98 20.88
C GLY A 707 -31.85 12.42 20.84
N ILE A 708 -32.81 12.75 21.71
CA ILE A 708 -33.45 14.06 21.74
C ILE A 708 -32.77 14.94 22.78
N SER A 709 -32.10 15.98 22.31
CA SER A 709 -31.37 16.95 23.15
C SER A 709 -32.09 18.29 23.28
N GLN A 710 -33.18 18.50 22.54
CA GLN A 710 -33.95 19.73 22.57
C GLN A 710 -35.12 19.62 23.54
N THR A 711 -35.43 20.72 24.22
CA THR A 711 -36.61 20.83 25.09
C THR A 711 -37.94 20.67 24.33
N ARG A 712 -37.91 20.95 23.02
CA ARG A 712 -39.00 20.68 22.08
C ARG A 712 -38.42 20.06 20.82
N TRP A 713 -39.02 18.97 20.36
CA TRP A 713 -38.59 18.28 19.14
C TRP A 713 -39.80 17.75 18.38
N SER A 714 -39.70 17.73 17.06
CA SER A 714 -40.70 17.10 16.20
C SER A 714 -40.04 16.34 15.05
N GLY A 715 -40.55 15.16 14.74
CA GLY A 715 -40.09 14.32 13.64
C GLY A 715 -41.25 13.71 12.86
N LYS A 716 -41.01 13.37 11.59
CA LYS A 716 -41.98 12.69 10.72
C LYS A 716 -41.79 11.19 10.75
N TYR A 717 -42.87 10.43 10.89
CA TYR A 717 -42.87 8.96 10.89
C TYR A 717 -44.07 8.41 10.13
N PHE A 718 -44.03 7.13 9.77
CA PHE A 718 -45.15 6.46 9.11
C PHE A 718 -45.99 5.73 10.15
N ALA A 719 -47.31 5.91 10.12
CA ALA A 719 -48.22 5.32 11.12
C ALA A 719 -48.24 3.78 11.08
N GLU A 720 -47.87 3.21 9.93
CA GLU A 720 -47.79 1.76 9.70
C GLU A 720 -46.54 1.12 10.30
N VAL A 721 -45.56 1.91 10.75
CA VAL A 721 -44.29 1.42 11.26
C VAL A 721 -44.13 1.78 12.74
N PRO A 722 -43.85 0.80 13.63
CA PRO A 722 -43.65 1.07 15.05
C PRO A 722 -42.52 2.08 15.29
N VAL A 723 -42.77 3.00 16.24
CA VAL A 723 -41.79 3.92 16.80
C VAL A 723 -41.61 3.56 18.27
N THR A 724 -40.36 3.38 18.70
CA THR A 724 -39.97 2.96 20.06
C THR A 724 -39.29 4.06 20.83
#